data_AF-A0A7W1Z1K0-F1
#
_entry.id   AF-A0A7W1Z1K0-F1
#
_cell.length_a   1.000
_cell.length_b   1.000
_cell.length_c   1.000
_cell.angle_alpha   90.00
_cell.angle_beta   90.00
_cell.angle_gamma   90.00
#
_symmetry.space_group_name_H-M   'P 1'
#
loop_
_entity.id
_entity.type
_entity.pdbx_description
1 polymer ?
#
loop_
_entity_poly.entity_id
_entity_poly.type
_entity_poly.pdbx_seq_one_letter_code
_entity_poly.pdbx_strand_id
1 'polypeptide(L)'
;MMKAEAENLEFVTINGLLTYGEAIARRPPVEGAEPPPPLASLEGRPQRVLEAMAAIRLFVQEAQKGFANAAAYREARQALIQQTCGGDELVFFAAWNQLLAQGELAPLFRAPIGATNKPIRRRPVAIVPREHMTPNLAEGRIVLDIGDDRYWLMPRDLSARTLFFTMRHGVSQMDSKKFRVGRRLRNVLDAERGIPKADAIGTALVRTLGLVGKQLDFLQLDNYLDSKSFVHMVSQSPNTRQLFERVVSILSPETAKATQPITEWALESQDFGWATGIEKTAEVEEAAKAFGVDTKTAQRLIKHPLYSYPGGHSFFELYVELVDGFHQLGQSHQGKVLCLYTHSSTLRALLIFLDPRPFSEAFSEFGAYKEGQDNVVLLTYEHGQLSGYSTAVGLSERERAVREALMTAEQGRREKVTLKPRQIRRIVALVSGGDFAGAGAALKELRVTGNRLGLEVYFVQHGFLGLANNWIELVTEQDTRGMSNHASSPIGSSRFEDFKDEEAQLAAIHHLQPYMEDGALIVMGGDGSMRGARAIYERFGIQVVGIPGSIDDNIAGTTSLGLQSAVALANQSIESLKATSAAMGSVFFVEVMGAGSGHLALMCAYQARAEGLLVNEHPDPDAYIEEVILGTLKQTLGVRNKSHIIIVAERTPHQ
;
A
#
# COMPACT_ATOMS: atom_id res chain seq x y z
N MET A 1 3.23 12.83 -6.06
CA MET A 1 1.81 12.79 -5.70
C MET A 1 1.08 12.16 -6.87
N MET A 2 0.90 10.83 -6.88
CA MET A 2 -0.33 10.32 -7.46
C MET A 2 -1.41 11.17 -6.77
N LYS A 3 -2.14 12.00 -7.52
CA LYS A 3 -3.56 12.03 -7.21
C LYS A 3 -3.88 10.54 -7.09
N ALA A 4 -4.18 10.06 -5.89
CA ALA A 4 -5.22 9.06 -5.82
C ALA A 4 -6.23 9.66 -6.77
N GLU A 5 -6.40 9.06 -7.96
CA GLU A 5 -7.57 9.34 -8.76
C GLU A 5 -8.63 9.41 -7.68
N ALA A 6 -9.24 10.58 -7.49
CA ALA A 6 -10.55 10.57 -6.88
C ALA A 6 -11.23 9.57 -7.78
N GLU A 7 -11.35 8.31 -7.33
CA GLU A 7 -11.98 7.26 -8.08
C GLU A 7 -13.35 7.87 -8.23
N ASN A 8 -13.58 8.51 -9.39
CA ASN A 8 -14.71 9.41 -9.49
C ASN A 8 -15.87 8.45 -9.69
N LEU A 9 -16.40 8.00 -8.56
CA LEU A 9 -17.51 7.09 -8.39
C LEU A 9 -18.80 7.93 -8.56
N GLU A 10 -18.78 8.92 -9.46
CA GLU A 10 -19.91 9.84 -9.74
C GLU A 10 -21.15 9.09 -10.22
N PHE A 11 -20.97 7.87 -10.74
CA PHE A 11 -22.06 6.98 -11.11
C PHE A 11 -22.82 6.41 -9.89
N VAL A 12 -22.25 6.49 -8.70
CA VAL A 12 -22.87 5.99 -7.47
C VAL A 12 -23.88 7.01 -6.99
N THR A 13 -25.14 6.57 -6.95
CA THR A 13 -26.28 7.38 -6.49
C THR A 13 -26.95 6.71 -5.31
N ILE A 14 -27.59 7.51 -4.45
CA ILE A 14 -28.37 7.01 -3.30
C ILE A 14 -29.43 6.01 -3.78
N ASN A 15 -30.17 6.34 -4.84
CA ASN A 15 -31.20 5.44 -5.39
C ASN A 15 -30.60 4.15 -5.95
N GLY A 16 -29.45 4.22 -6.62
CA GLY A 16 -28.72 3.04 -7.09
C GLY A 16 -28.26 2.15 -5.93
N LEU A 17 -27.71 2.73 -4.86
CA LEU A 17 -27.30 2.00 -3.66
C LEU A 17 -28.49 1.31 -2.97
N LEU A 18 -29.60 2.03 -2.78
CA LEU A 18 -30.82 1.44 -2.19
C LEU A 18 -31.37 0.30 -3.07
N THR A 19 -31.47 0.51 -4.39
CA THR A 19 -31.93 -0.51 -5.34
C THR A 19 -31.06 -1.75 -5.31
N TYR A 20 -29.73 -1.56 -5.32
CA TYR A 20 -28.77 -2.64 -5.24
C TYR A 20 -28.88 -3.41 -3.91
N GLY A 21 -28.89 -2.71 -2.77
CA GLY A 21 -28.98 -3.36 -1.47
C GLY A 21 -30.32 -4.10 -1.26
N GLU A 22 -31.43 -3.59 -1.80
CA GLU A 22 -32.71 -4.31 -1.80
C GLU A 22 -32.68 -5.57 -2.67
N ALA A 23 -32.03 -5.51 -3.84
CA ALA A 23 -31.85 -6.67 -4.71
C ALA A 23 -31.03 -7.77 -4.00
N ILE A 24 -29.97 -7.39 -3.29
CA ILE A 24 -29.17 -8.31 -2.47
C ILE A 24 -30.01 -8.89 -1.32
N ALA A 25 -30.76 -8.07 -0.59
CA ALA A 25 -31.59 -8.52 0.54
C ALA A 25 -32.72 -9.49 0.13
N ARG A 26 -33.22 -9.41 -1.10
CA ARG A 26 -34.29 -10.29 -1.62
C ARG A 26 -33.76 -11.61 -2.19
N ARG A 27 -32.45 -11.78 -2.33
CA ARG A 27 -31.89 -13.03 -2.83
C ARG A 27 -32.07 -14.15 -1.79
N PRO A 28 -32.44 -15.37 -2.23
CA PRO A 28 -32.52 -16.50 -1.33
C PRO A 28 -31.12 -16.81 -0.78
N PRO A 29 -30.98 -17.08 0.54
CA PRO A 29 -29.70 -17.48 1.09
C PRO A 29 -29.28 -18.82 0.49
N VAL A 30 -27.98 -18.98 0.23
CA VAL A 30 -27.40 -20.29 -0.08
C VAL A 30 -27.39 -21.16 1.18
N GLU A 31 -27.33 -22.48 1.00
CA GLU A 31 -27.26 -23.43 2.10
C GLU A 31 -26.07 -23.09 3.04
N GLY A 32 -26.35 -22.99 4.34
CA GLY A 32 -25.36 -22.66 5.37
C GLY A 32 -25.07 -21.16 5.54
N ALA A 33 -25.73 -20.27 4.79
CA ALA A 33 -25.66 -18.83 5.02
C ALA A 33 -26.81 -18.34 5.92
N GLU A 34 -26.53 -17.35 6.77
CA GLU A 34 -27.57 -16.67 7.53
C GLU A 34 -28.47 -15.82 6.59
N PRO A 35 -29.81 -15.92 6.68
CA PRO A 35 -30.70 -15.10 5.88
C PRO A 35 -30.55 -13.62 6.28
N PRO A 36 -30.70 -12.68 5.32
CA PRO A 36 -30.76 -11.27 5.66
C PRO A 36 -31.97 -11.01 6.59
N PRO A 37 -31.86 -10.07 7.55
CA PRO A 37 -32.99 -9.64 8.33
C PRO A 37 -34.07 -9.06 7.41
N PRO A 38 -35.36 -9.15 7.78
CA PRO A 38 -36.43 -8.54 7.00
C PRO A 38 -36.16 -7.06 6.75
N LEU A 39 -36.29 -6.63 5.50
CA LEU A 39 -36.19 -5.21 5.16
C LEU A 39 -37.29 -4.46 5.92
N ALA A 40 -36.88 -3.50 6.75
CA ALA A 40 -37.83 -2.60 7.38
C ALA A 40 -38.64 -1.85 6.30
N SER A 41 -39.96 -1.82 6.43
CA SER A 41 -40.80 -0.98 5.57
C SER A 41 -40.68 0.46 6.06
N LEU A 42 -39.79 1.22 5.46
CA LEU A 42 -39.53 2.61 5.81
C LEU A 42 -39.83 3.50 4.60
N GLU A 43 -40.86 4.33 4.72
CA GLU A 43 -41.08 5.43 3.79
C GLU A 43 -39.91 6.43 3.89
N GLY A 44 -39.52 7.03 2.77
CA GLY A 44 -38.54 8.12 2.76
C GLY A 44 -37.07 7.71 2.99
N ARG A 45 -36.66 6.46 2.72
CA ARG A 45 -35.25 6.02 2.80
C ARG A 45 -34.23 7.00 2.20
N PRO A 46 -34.42 7.59 0.99
CA PRO A 46 -33.46 8.56 0.44
C PRO A 46 -33.20 9.76 1.34
N GLN A 47 -34.23 10.27 2.02
CA GLN A 47 -34.10 11.41 2.94
C GLN A 47 -33.31 11.01 4.19
N ARG A 48 -33.59 9.83 4.76
CA ARG A 48 -32.86 9.29 5.91
C ARG A 48 -31.39 9.01 5.59
N VAL A 49 -31.08 8.64 4.33
CA VAL A 49 -29.70 8.50 3.86
C VAL A 49 -28.96 9.83 3.92
N LEU A 50 -29.57 10.93 3.46
CA LEU A 50 -28.96 12.27 3.53
C LEU A 50 -28.68 12.70 4.98
N GLU A 51 -29.61 12.43 5.89
CA GLU A 51 -29.44 12.69 7.33
C GLU A 51 -28.31 11.83 7.92
N ALA A 52 -28.26 10.54 7.59
CA ALA A 52 -27.20 9.64 8.01
C ALA A 52 -25.82 10.06 7.50
N MET A 53 -25.72 10.59 6.28
CA MET A 53 -24.46 11.11 5.74
C MET A 53 -23.90 12.24 6.61
N ALA A 54 -24.74 13.14 7.14
CA ALA A 54 -24.28 14.22 8.02
C ALA A 54 -23.65 13.67 9.31
N ALA A 55 -24.27 12.67 9.93
CA ALA A 55 -23.74 12.04 11.14
C ALA A 55 -22.47 11.22 10.87
N ILE A 56 -22.39 10.53 9.72
CA ILE A 56 -21.17 9.81 9.31
C ILE A 56 -20.00 10.78 9.12
N ARG A 57 -20.21 11.98 8.56
CA ARG A 57 -19.14 13.00 8.47
C ARG A 57 -18.59 13.38 9.84
N LEU A 58 -19.47 13.56 10.84
CA LEU A 58 -19.05 13.83 12.22
C LEU A 58 -18.28 12.65 12.81
N PHE A 59 -18.73 11.42 12.56
CA PHE A 59 -17.99 10.20 12.94
C PHE A 59 -16.59 10.16 12.31
N VAL A 60 -16.44 10.50 11.03
CA VAL A 60 -15.13 10.56 10.35
C VAL A 60 -14.23 11.61 11.00
N GLN A 61 -14.75 12.79 11.33
CA GLN A 61 -14.01 13.83 12.03
C GLN A 61 -13.57 13.38 13.44
N GLU A 62 -14.45 12.70 14.18
CA GLU A 62 -14.12 12.14 15.49
C GLU A 62 -13.06 11.05 15.38
N ALA A 63 -13.15 10.19 14.36
CA ALA A 63 -12.15 9.16 14.09
C ALA A 63 -10.74 9.75 13.88
N GLN A 64 -10.62 10.97 13.34
CA GLN A 64 -9.32 11.63 13.20
C GLN A 64 -8.69 12.02 14.55
N LYS A 65 -9.48 12.23 15.60
CA LYS A 65 -8.97 12.45 16.97
C LYS A 65 -8.44 11.16 17.58
N GLY A 66 -9.00 10.03 17.16
CA GLY A 66 -8.53 8.69 17.45
C GLY A 66 -9.46 7.89 18.34
N PHE A 67 -9.37 6.57 18.19
CA PHE A 67 -10.06 5.60 19.05
C PHE A 67 -9.04 4.78 19.84
N ALA A 68 -9.39 4.43 21.08
CA ALA A 68 -8.49 3.70 21.96
C ALA A 68 -8.15 2.28 21.45
N ASN A 69 -9.10 1.61 20.80
CA ASN A 69 -8.96 0.25 20.28
C ASN A 69 -10.03 -0.02 19.19
N ALA A 70 -9.97 -1.21 18.58
CA ALA A 70 -10.93 -1.59 17.54
C ALA A 70 -12.37 -1.73 18.07
N ALA A 71 -12.55 -2.13 19.33
CA ALA A 71 -13.87 -2.28 19.95
C ALA A 71 -14.58 -0.94 20.08
N ALA A 72 -13.91 0.11 20.57
CA ALA A 72 -14.45 1.46 20.68
C ALA A 72 -14.86 2.03 19.31
N TYR A 73 -14.06 1.78 18.27
CA TYR A 73 -14.40 2.14 16.90
C TYR A 73 -15.66 1.42 16.41
N ARG A 74 -15.75 0.10 16.65
CA ARG A 74 -16.90 -0.72 16.28
C ARG A 74 -18.18 -0.28 17.01
N GLU A 75 -18.10 -0.03 18.31
CA GLU A 75 -19.21 0.44 19.14
C GLU A 75 -19.72 1.80 18.68
N ALA A 76 -18.82 2.75 18.37
CA ALA A 76 -19.20 4.05 17.85
C ALA A 76 -19.94 3.95 16.50
N ARG A 77 -19.48 3.05 15.61
CA ARG A 77 -20.16 2.78 14.34
C ARG A 77 -21.52 2.09 14.55
N GLN A 78 -21.62 1.14 15.48
CA GLN A 78 -22.90 0.49 15.81
C GLN A 78 -23.89 1.49 16.40
N ALA A 79 -23.43 2.40 17.26
CA ALA A 79 -24.25 3.50 17.77
C ALA A 79 -24.78 4.38 16.63
N LEU A 80 -23.96 4.66 15.60
CA LEU A 80 -24.37 5.41 14.42
C LEU A 80 -25.49 4.73 13.63
N ILE A 81 -25.41 3.41 13.46
CA ILE A 81 -26.47 2.61 12.81
C ILE A 81 -27.76 2.69 13.62
N GLN A 82 -27.68 2.48 14.94
CA GLN A 82 -28.87 2.47 15.80
C GLN A 82 -29.51 3.85 15.93
N GLN A 83 -28.72 4.88 16.26
CA GLN A 83 -29.23 6.21 16.59
C GLN A 83 -29.62 7.00 15.34
N THR A 84 -28.82 6.92 14.27
CA THR A 84 -29.05 7.75 13.08
C THR A 84 -29.82 7.02 12.00
N CYS A 85 -29.55 5.73 11.78
CA CYS A 85 -30.24 4.95 10.76
C CYS A 85 -31.50 4.25 11.31
N GLY A 86 -31.78 4.35 12.62
CA GLY A 86 -32.88 3.66 13.29
C GLY A 86 -32.77 2.13 13.19
N GLY A 87 -31.53 1.61 13.15
CA GLY A 87 -31.26 0.20 12.94
C GLY A 87 -31.40 -0.28 11.49
N ASP A 88 -31.73 0.60 10.52
CA ASP A 88 -31.80 0.22 9.10
C ASP A 88 -30.40 0.17 8.48
N GLU A 89 -29.84 -1.03 8.41
CA GLU A 89 -28.54 -1.34 7.78
C GLU A 89 -28.47 -0.91 6.31
N LEU A 90 -29.60 -0.84 5.60
CA LEU A 90 -29.62 -0.40 4.20
C LEU A 90 -29.45 1.12 4.09
N VAL A 91 -30.02 1.88 5.02
CA VAL A 91 -29.80 3.34 5.13
C VAL A 91 -28.34 3.62 5.43
N PHE A 92 -27.75 2.90 6.40
CA PHE A 92 -26.33 3.04 6.72
C PHE A 92 -25.45 2.70 5.51
N PHE A 93 -25.70 1.55 4.87
CA PHE A 93 -25.00 1.12 3.66
C PHE A 93 -25.00 2.19 2.56
N ALA A 94 -26.17 2.74 2.26
CA ALA A 94 -26.31 3.75 1.21
C ALA A 94 -25.61 5.06 1.60
N ALA A 95 -25.76 5.51 2.84
CA ALA A 95 -25.10 6.75 3.31
C ALA A 95 -23.57 6.63 3.31
N TRP A 96 -23.05 5.51 3.83
CA TRP A 96 -21.63 5.24 3.88
C TRP A 96 -21.01 5.16 2.48
N ASN A 97 -21.61 4.38 1.59
CA ASN A 97 -21.06 4.20 0.24
C ASN A 97 -21.29 5.42 -0.67
N GLN A 98 -22.26 6.29 -0.36
CA GLN A 98 -22.40 7.58 -1.03
C GLN A 98 -21.26 8.54 -0.63
N LEU A 99 -20.95 8.64 0.67
CA LEU A 99 -19.80 9.42 1.15
C LEU A 99 -18.48 8.85 0.65
N LEU A 100 -18.41 7.53 0.53
CA LEU A 100 -17.28 6.86 -0.09
C LEU A 100 -17.07 7.34 -1.51
N ALA A 101 -18.13 7.34 -2.32
CA ALA A 101 -18.09 7.79 -3.70
C ALA A 101 -17.70 9.27 -3.84
N GLN A 102 -18.01 10.08 -2.83
CA GLN A 102 -17.62 11.50 -2.74
C GLN A 102 -16.18 11.69 -2.23
N GLY A 103 -15.46 10.61 -1.89
CA GLY A 103 -14.11 10.66 -1.33
C GLY A 103 -14.03 11.12 0.13
N GLU A 104 -15.18 11.33 0.79
CA GLU A 104 -15.24 11.93 2.12
C GLU A 104 -14.82 10.98 3.25
N LEU A 105 -14.73 9.67 2.97
CA LEU A 105 -14.26 8.67 3.93
C LEU A 105 -12.73 8.49 3.93
N ALA A 106 -12.01 9.08 2.97
CA ALA A 106 -10.55 8.97 2.87
C ALA A 106 -9.77 9.30 4.16
N PRO A 107 -10.22 10.23 5.03
CA PRO A 107 -9.55 10.48 6.31
C PRO A 107 -9.45 9.27 7.24
N LEU A 108 -10.35 8.28 7.12
CA LEU A 108 -10.34 7.08 7.95
C LEU A 108 -9.04 6.27 7.81
N PHE A 109 -8.40 6.30 6.63
CA PHE A 109 -7.11 5.61 6.43
C PHE A 109 -5.97 6.16 7.29
N ARG A 110 -6.15 7.36 7.86
CA ARG A 110 -5.16 8.05 8.70
C ARG A 110 -5.64 8.21 10.14
N ALA A 111 -6.84 7.72 10.46
CA ALA A 111 -7.41 7.78 11.79
C ALA A 111 -6.58 6.89 12.74
N PRO A 112 -6.08 7.43 13.86
CA PRO A 112 -5.36 6.62 14.83
C PRO A 112 -6.35 5.76 15.61
N ILE A 113 -6.47 4.47 15.25
CA ILE A 113 -7.38 3.52 15.91
C ILE A 113 -6.56 2.42 16.57
N GLY A 114 -6.47 2.42 17.90
CA GLY A 114 -5.69 1.45 18.65
C GLY A 114 -4.27 1.26 18.10
N ALA A 115 -3.89 0.01 17.86
CA ALA A 115 -2.56 -0.35 17.33
C ALA A 115 -2.44 -0.32 15.80
N THR A 116 -3.39 0.28 15.06
CA THR A 116 -3.38 0.28 13.58
C THR A 116 -2.36 1.21 12.94
N ASN A 117 -1.74 2.08 13.74
CA ASN A 117 -0.65 2.92 13.29
C ASN A 117 0.52 2.06 12.84
N LYS A 118 0.82 2.11 11.55
CA LYS A 118 1.92 1.37 10.95
C LYS A 118 3.25 1.81 11.59
N PRO A 119 4.12 0.86 11.95
CA PRO A 119 5.41 1.21 12.52
C PRO A 119 6.24 1.97 11.48
N ILE A 120 6.64 3.21 11.80
CA ILE A 120 7.48 4.07 10.95
C ILE A 120 8.82 3.39 10.63
N ARG A 121 9.22 2.41 11.44
CA ARG A 121 10.43 1.62 11.26
C ARG A 121 10.09 0.15 11.24
N ARG A 122 10.50 -0.53 10.16
CA ARG A 122 10.46 -1.98 10.12
C ARG A 122 11.45 -2.51 11.15
N ARG A 123 10.94 -3.19 12.18
CA ARG A 123 11.81 -3.98 13.06
C ARG A 123 12.53 -5.00 12.16
N PRO A 124 13.85 -5.20 12.30
CA PRO A 124 14.56 -6.18 11.50
C PRO A 124 13.76 -7.47 11.52
N VAL A 125 13.41 -7.96 10.34
CA VAL A 125 12.88 -9.31 10.27
C VAL A 125 13.96 -10.15 10.91
N ALA A 126 13.60 -10.97 11.88
CA ALA A 126 14.56 -11.87 12.48
C ALA A 126 15.00 -12.92 11.43
N ILE A 127 14.71 -12.75 10.14
CA ILE A 127 14.87 -13.73 9.08
C ILE A 127 15.83 -13.17 8.04
N VAL A 128 16.89 -13.91 7.77
CA VAL A 128 18.05 -13.49 7.01
C VAL A 128 18.26 -14.50 5.87
N PRO A 129 18.45 -14.05 4.61
CA PRO A 129 18.89 -14.92 3.52
C PRO A 129 20.16 -15.69 3.91
N ARG A 130 20.28 -16.92 3.43
CA ARG A 130 21.40 -17.82 3.75
C ARG A 130 22.74 -17.20 3.37
N GLU A 131 22.79 -16.53 2.21
CA GLU A 131 23.94 -15.76 1.71
C GLU A 131 24.34 -14.57 2.60
N HIS A 132 23.42 -14.06 3.41
CA HIS A 132 23.65 -12.94 4.33
C HIS A 132 23.88 -13.39 5.77
N MET A 133 23.90 -14.70 6.04
CA MET A 133 24.17 -15.21 7.38
C MET A 133 25.65 -15.01 7.73
N THR A 134 25.92 -14.31 8.83
CA THR A 134 27.27 -14.12 9.36
C THR A 134 27.36 -14.67 10.79
N PRO A 135 28.56 -15.05 11.28
CA PRO A 135 28.74 -15.50 12.67
C PRO A 135 28.16 -14.50 13.70
N ASN A 136 28.38 -13.20 13.50
CA ASN A 136 27.85 -12.15 14.39
C ASN A 136 26.31 -12.06 14.39
N LEU A 137 25.65 -12.40 13.28
CA LEU A 137 24.18 -12.42 13.21
C LEU A 137 23.60 -13.63 13.96
N ALA A 138 24.32 -14.76 13.96
CA ALA A 138 23.93 -15.97 14.67
C ALA A 138 24.29 -15.93 16.16
N GLU A 139 25.24 -15.09 16.55
CA GLU A 139 25.71 -14.99 17.93
C GLU A 139 24.58 -14.66 18.91
N GLY A 140 24.46 -15.45 19.97
CA GLY A 140 23.40 -15.30 20.98
C GLY A 140 21.98 -15.61 20.47
N ARG A 141 21.83 -16.20 19.28
CA ARG A 141 20.54 -16.53 18.65
C ARG A 141 20.45 -18.01 18.30
N ILE A 142 19.22 -18.45 18.08
CA ILE A 142 18.85 -19.76 17.52
C ILE A 142 18.58 -19.53 16.03
N VAL A 143 19.15 -20.35 15.18
CA VAL A 143 19.10 -20.18 13.72
C VAL A 143 18.27 -21.30 13.12
N LEU A 144 17.05 -20.95 12.69
CA LEU A 144 16.04 -21.89 12.22
C LEU A 144 15.96 -21.83 10.69
N ASP A 145 16.29 -22.92 10.02
CA ASP A 145 16.13 -23.03 8.56
C ASP A 145 14.64 -23.13 8.21
N ILE A 146 14.11 -22.11 7.52
CA ILE A 146 12.72 -22.07 7.09
C ILE A 146 12.54 -22.50 5.62
N GLY A 147 13.60 -23.01 4.98
CA GLY A 147 13.61 -23.30 3.55
C GLY A 147 13.77 -22.04 2.68
N ASP A 148 13.81 -22.24 1.36
CA ASP A 148 14.02 -21.19 0.35
C ASP A 148 15.24 -20.28 0.67
N ASP A 149 16.37 -20.88 1.05
CA ASP A 149 17.62 -20.18 1.37
C ASP A 149 17.46 -19.05 2.40
N ARG A 150 16.65 -19.26 3.44
CA ARG A 150 16.46 -18.30 4.54
C ARG A 150 16.53 -18.97 5.90
N TYR A 151 17.05 -18.20 6.85
CA TYR A 151 17.10 -18.58 8.26
C TYR A 151 16.30 -17.60 9.10
N TRP A 152 15.59 -18.10 10.10
CA TRP A 152 14.98 -17.34 11.16
C TRP A 152 15.85 -17.35 12.42
N LEU A 153 16.44 -16.21 12.71
CA LEU A 153 17.16 -15.86 13.92
C LEU A 153 16.20 -15.55 15.07
N MET A 154 16.07 -16.47 16.00
CA MET A 154 15.30 -16.29 17.22
C MET A 154 16.23 -15.97 18.39
N PRO A 155 15.82 -15.13 19.35
CA PRO A 155 16.60 -14.95 20.57
C PRO A 155 16.60 -16.23 21.41
N ARG A 156 17.64 -16.42 22.23
CA ARG A 156 17.69 -17.54 23.18
C ARG A 156 16.68 -17.42 24.31
N ASP A 157 16.26 -16.20 24.64
CA ASP A 157 15.23 -15.90 25.63
C ASP A 157 13.96 -15.33 24.96
N LEU A 158 12.82 -15.95 25.24
CA LEU A 158 11.49 -15.53 24.78
C LEU A 158 10.65 -14.86 25.86
N SER A 159 11.14 -14.65 27.08
CA SER A 159 10.37 -14.13 28.22
C SER A 159 9.51 -12.89 27.89
N ALA A 160 10.04 -11.96 27.08
CA ALA A 160 9.34 -10.74 26.66
C ALA A 160 8.60 -10.84 25.31
N ARG A 161 8.55 -12.03 24.68
CA ARG A 161 8.12 -12.22 23.29
C ARG A 161 6.99 -13.21 23.16
N THR A 162 6.06 -12.90 22.27
CA THR A 162 5.01 -13.83 21.84
C THR A 162 5.26 -14.22 20.39
N LEU A 163 5.30 -15.51 20.11
CA LEU A 163 5.47 -16.03 18.75
C LEU A 163 4.11 -16.36 18.16
N PHE A 164 3.88 -15.98 16.90
CA PHE A 164 2.67 -16.36 16.18
C PHE A 164 3.01 -17.23 14.99
N PHE A 165 2.39 -18.40 14.93
CA PHE A 165 2.30 -19.24 13.76
C PHE A 165 0.90 -19.08 13.18
N THR A 166 0.75 -18.10 12.28
CA THR A 166 -0.54 -17.77 11.67
C THR A 166 -0.74 -18.61 10.43
N MET A 167 -1.59 -19.62 10.54
CA MET A 167 -1.83 -20.61 9.51
C MET A 167 -3.14 -20.33 8.81
N ARG A 168 -3.11 -20.35 7.48
CA ARG A 168 -4.31 -20.25 6.68
C ARG A 168 -4.76 -21.63 6.23
N HIS A 169 -6.08 -21.80 6.16
CA HIS A 169 -6.68 -23.00 5.62
C HIS A 169 -6.45 -23.20 4.12
N GLY A 170 -6.43 -24.48 3.72
CA GLY A 170 -6.49 -24.89 2.33
C GLY A 170 -7.84 -24.57 1.67
N VAL A 171 -7.99 -25.00 0.42
CA VAL A 171 -9.20 -24.79 -0.40
C VAL A 171 -10.46 -25.23 0.37
N SER A 172 -11.46 -24.36 0.46
CA SER A 172 -12.76 -24.69 1.07
C SER A 172 -13.70 -25.29 0.03
N GLN A 173 -14.76 -25.97 0.47
CA GLN A 173 -15.72 -26.63 -0.42
C GLN A 173 -16.38 -25.62 -1.37
N MET A 174 -16.94 -24.52 -0.85
CA MET A 174 -17.30 -23.36 -1.67
C MET A 174 -16.06 -22.53 -2.03
N ASP A 175 -15.84 -22.33 -3.33
CA ASP A 175 -14.69 -21.59 -3.86
C ASP A 175 -14.80 -20.08 -3.60
N SER A 176 -13.99 -19.57 -2.67
CA SER A 176 -13.95 -18.15 -2.32
C SER A 176 -13.41 -17.25 -3.44
N LYS A 177 -12.83 -17.80 -4.51
CA LYS A 177 -12.51 -17.01 -5.72
C LYS A 177 -13.79 -16.59 -6.43
N LYS A 178 -14.75 -17.50 -6.54
CA LYS A 178 -16.02 -17.32 -7.26
C LYS A 178 -17.11 -16.73 -6.37
N PHE A 179 -17.17 -17.15 -5.11
CA PHE A 179 -18.26 -16.81 -4.19
C PHE A 179 -17.79 -15.90 -3.05
N ARG A 180 -18.73 -15.15 -2.47
CA ARG A 180 -18.51 -14.38 -1.23
C ARG A 180 -18.61 -15.27 -0.01
N VAL A 181 -17.51 -15.94 0.28
CA VAL A 181 -17.37 -16.75 1.50
C VAL A 181 -16.77 -15.88 2.59
N GLY A 182 -17.52 -15.66 3.67
CA GLY A 182 -17.11 -14.85 4.81
C GLY A 182 -17.74 -15.35 6.09
N ARG A 183 -17.79 -14.49 7.09
CA ARG A 183 -18.14 -14.90 8.45
C ARG A 183 -19.52 -15.54 8.61
N ARG A 184 -20.48 -15.08 7.82
CA ARG A 184 -21.88 -15.56 7.85
C ARG A 184 -22.12 -16.82 7.02
N LEU A 185 -21.15 -17.23 6.21
CA LEU A 185 -21.16 -18.51 5.48
C LEU A 185 -19.92 -19.30 5.87
N ARG A 186 -20.08 -20.02 6.98
CA ARG A 186 -19.01 -20.75 7.64
C ARG A 186 -18.79 -22.08 6.91
N ASN A 187 -18.01 -22.01 5.84
CA ASN A 187 -17.67 -23.13 4.96
C ASN A 187 -16.85 -24.22 5.66
N VAL A 188 -16.62 -25.34 4.98
CA VAL A 188 -15.76 -26.47 5.43
C VAL A 188 -14.57 -26.66 4.48
N LEU A 189 -13.56 -27.42 4.89
CA LEU A 189 -12.45 -27.80 4.00
C LEU A 189 -12.96 -28.70 2.88
N ASP A 190 -12.46 -28.46 1.67
CA ASP A 190 -12.65 -29.34 0.53
C ASP A 190 -11.93 -30.67 0.80
N ALA A 191 -12.62 -31.80 0.63
CA ALA A 191 -12.07 -33.11 0.96
C ALA A 191 -10.90 -33.52 0.07
N GLU A 192 -10.93 -33.16 -1.22
CA GLU A 192 -9.94 -33.59 -2.21
C GLU A 192 -8.73 -32.65 -2.28
N ARG A 193 -8.95 -31.35 -2.06
CA ARG A 193 -7.94 -30.30 -2.24
C ARG A 193 -7.57 -29.61 -0.93
N GLY A 194 -8.54 -29.43 -0.03
CA GLY A 194 -8.38 -28.72 1.22
C GLY A 194 -7.64 -29.54 2.27
N ILE A 195 -8.06 -30.79 2.49
CA ILE A 195 -7.46 -31.70 3.47
C ILE A 195 -5.98 -31.98 3.16
N PRO A 196 -5.57 -32.38 1.93
CA PRO A 196 -4.15 -32.63 1.65
C PRO A 196 -3.28 -31.39 1.87
N LYS A 197 -3.82 -30.19 1.61
CA LYS A 197 -3.11 -28.93 1.85
C LYS A 197 -2.96 -28.65 3.35
N ALA A 198 -3.98 -28.93 4.16
CA ALA A 198 -3.89 -28.85 5.62
C ALA A 198 -2.83 -29.82 6.19
N ASP A 199 -2.76 -31.04 5.65
CA ASP A 199 -1.76 -32.03 6.08
C ASP A 199 -0.34 -31.62 5.72
N ALA A 200 -0.15 -31.04 4.53
CA ALA A 200 1.13 -30.50 4.09
C ALA A 200 1.64 -29.38 5.03
N ILE A 201 0.74 -28.55 5.57
CA ILE A 201 1.06 -27.52 6.55
C ILE A 201 1.58 -28.14 7.84
N GLY A 202 0.87 -29.12 8.39
CA GLY A 202 1.30 -29.81 9.60
C GLY A 202 2.65 -30.48 9.43
N THR A 203 2.86 -31.14 8.28
CA THR A 203 4.13 -31.81 7.94
C THR A 203 5.30 -30.83 7.85
N ALA A 204 5.09 -29.68 7.20
CA ALA A 204 6.10 -28.62 7.11
C ALA A 204 6.47 -28.09 8.49
N LEU A 205 5.47 -27.84 9.35
CA LEU A 205 5.70 -27.31 10.68
C LEU A 205 6.43 -28.31 11.60
N VAL A 206 6.10 -29.60 11.55
CA VAL A 206 6.85 -30.66 12.28
C VAL A 206 8.32 -30.67 11.87
N ARG A 207 8.60 -30.62 10.57
CA ARG A 207 9.98 -30.60 10.06
C ARG A 207 10.76 -29.41 10.61
N THR A 208 10.15 -28.22 10.60
CA THR A 208 10.77 -27.01 11.13
C THR A 208 11.04 -27.12 12.64
N LEU A 209 10.05 -27.55 13.42
CA LEU A 209 10.17 -27.65 14.89
C LEU A 209 11.16 -28.72 15.32
N GLY A 210 11.19 -29.88 14.65
CA GLY A 210 12.10 -30.98 14.96
C GLY A 210 13.58 -30.62 14.79
N LEU A 211 13.91 -29.76 13.83
CA LEU A 211 15.27 -29.25 13.65
C LEU A 211 15.68 -28.33 14.81
N VAL A 212 14.74 -27.52 15.30
CA VAL A 212 15.00 -26.55 16.37
C VAL A 212 15.12 -27.23 17.73
N GLY A 213 14.26 -28.21 18.01
CA GLY A 213 14.37 -29.01 19.24
C GLY A 213 15.77 -29.60 19.41
N LYS A 214 16.34 -30.18 18.34
CA LYS A 214 17.72 -30.71 18.36
C LYS A 214 18.78 -29.64 18.64
N GLN A 215 18.60 -28.42 18.14
CA GLN A 215 19.52 -27.31 18.43
C GLN A 215 19.39 -26.83 19.87
N LEU A 216 18.16 -26.72 20.39
CA LEU A 216 17.87 -26.32 21.77
C LEU A 216 18.46 -27.33 22.76
N ASP A 217 18.29 -28.63 22.48
CA ASP A 217 18.89 -29.72 23.26
C ASP A 217 20.42 -29.63 23.26
N PHE A 218 21.04 -29.41 22.10
CA PHE A 218 22.49 -29.24 21.98
C PHE A 218 22.99 -28.03 22.79
N LEU A 219 22.22 -26.94 22.82
CA LEU A 219 22.55 -25.72 23.58
C LEU A 219 22.15 -25.79 25.06
N GLN A 220 21.53 -26.90 25.51
CA GLN A 220 20.99 -27.06 26.87
C GLN A 220 20.03 -25.93 27.27
N LEU A 221 19.17 -25.51 26.34
CA LEU A 221 18.15 -24.49 26.54
C LEU A 221 16.77 -25.12 26.67
N ASP A 222 15.87 -24.46 27.40
CA ASP A 222 14.48 -24.88 27.50
C ASP A 222 13.81 -24.92 26.11
N ASN A 223 13.15 -26.05 25.80
CA ASN A 223 12.46 -26.21 24.53
C ASN A 223 11.09 -25.51 24.53
N TYR A 224 11.10 -24.19 24.45
CA TYR A 224 9.90 -23.36 24.32
C TYR A 224 9.16 -23.55 22.98
N LEU A 225 9.73 -24.30 22.03
CA LEU A 225 9.11 -24.70 20.77
C LEU A 225 8.56 -26.12 20.81
N ASP A 226 8.44 -26.73 22.01
CA ASP A 226 7.69 -27.95 22.18
C ASP A 226 6.21 -27.70 21.83
N SER A 227 5.78 -28.35 20.75
CA SER A 227 4.40 -28.31 20.25
C SER A 227 3.35 -28.62 21.32
N LYS A 228 3.69 -29.40 22.36
CA LYS A 228 2.78 -29.71 23.48
C LYS A 228 2.39 -28.48 24.31
N SER A 229 3.21 -27.43 24.25
CA SER A 229 3.01 -26.18 25.00
C SER A 229 2.29 -25.08 24.19
N PHE A 230 2.00 -25.34 22.91
CA PHE A 230 1.41 -24.35 22.03
C PHE A 230 -0.04 -24.04 22.40
N VAL A 231 -0.40 -22.77 22.31
CA VAL A 231 -1.79 -22.34 22.46
C VAL A 231 -2.41 -22.26 21.07
N HIS A 232 -3.44 -23.07 20.85
CA HIS A 232 -4.12 -23.15 19.56
C HIS A 232 -5.37 -22.27 19.56
N MET A 233 -5.55 -21.46 18.51
CA MET A 233 -6.67 -20.53 18.41
C MET A 233 -7.36 -20.63 17.05
N VAL A 234 -8.67 -20.75 17.04
CA VAL A 234 -9.50 -20.88 15.83
C VAL A 234 -10.59 -19.81 15.79
N SER A 235 -11.10 -19.49 14.60
CA SER A 235 -12.35 -18.72 14.47
C SER A 235 -13.57 -19.59 14.77
N GLN A 236 -14.78 -19.02 14.72
CA GLN A 236 -16.02 -19.81 14.81
C GLN A 236 -16.32 -20.63 13.54
N SER A 237 -15.49 -20.54 12.50
CA SER A 237 -15.67 -21.29 11.25
C SER A 237 -15.29 -22.77 11.45
N PRO A 238 -16.12 -23.73 11.00
CA PRO A 238 -15.75 -25.14 10.96
C PRO A 238 -14.46 -25.38 10.17
N ASN A 239 -14.21 -24.58 9.14
CA ASN A 239 -13.02 -24.70 8.31
C ASN A 239 -11.71 -24.51 9.11
N THR A 240 -11.63 -23.49 9.98
CA THR A 240 -10.43 -23.24 10.80
C THR A 240 -10.28 -24.30 11.90
N ARG A 241 -11.40 -24.80 12.44
CA ARG A 241 -11.42 -25.96 13.34
C ARG A 241 -10.87 -27.23 12.68
N GLN A 242 -11.31 -27.55 11.47
CA GLN A 242 -10.81 -28.71 10.72
C GLN A 242 -9.32 -28.57 10.42
N LEU A 243 -8.85 -27.37 10.03
CA LEU A 243 -7.42 -27.11 9.84
C LEU A 243 -6.63 -27.39 11.12
N PHE A 244 -7.10 -26.88 12.26
CA PHE A 244 -6.51 -27.15 13.57
C PHE A 244 -6.41 -28.65 13.83
N GLU A 245 -7.50 -29.40 13.64
CA GLU A 245 -7.55 -30.84 13.89
C GLU A 245 -6.54 -31.60 13.03
N ARG A 246 -6.43 -31.25 11.74
CA ARG A 246 -5.43 -31.85 10.83
C ARG A 246 -4.01 -31.54 11.28
N VAL A 247 -3.70 -30.26 11.51
CA VAL A 247 -2.34 -29.81 11.88
C VAL A 247 -1.92 -30.41 13.22
N VAL A 248 -2.79 -30.42 14.23
CA VAL A 248 -2.48 -30.97 15.56
C VAL A 248 -2.32 -32.50 15.53
N SER A 249 -3.10 -33.20 14.71
CA SER A 249 -2.93 -34.65 14.52
C SER A 249 -1.55 -35.04 14.01
N ILE A 250 -0.89 -34.14 13.26
CA ILE A 250 0.46 -34.33 12.73
C ILE A 250 1.51 -33.80 13.71
N LEU A 251 1.28 -32.65 14.33
CA LEU A 251 2.22 -32.01 15.27
C LEU A 251 2.42 -32.82 16.55
N SER A 252 1.33 -33.33 17.14
CA SER A 252 1.37 -33.99 18.44
C SER A 252 0.39 -35.18 18.45
N PRO A 253 0.68 -36.27 17.72
CA PRO A 253 -0.26 -37.39 17.53
C PRO A 253 -0.77 -37.99 18.86
N GLU A 254 0.08 -38.02 19.89
CA GLU A 254 -0.22 -38.58 21.21
C GLU A 254 -1.24 -37.76 21.99
N THR A 255 -1.19 -36.43 21.88
CA THR A 255 -2.05 -35.51 22.65
C THR A 255 -3.17 -34.91 21.82
N ALA A 256 -3.19 -35.14 20.51
CA ALA A 256 -4.09 -34.46 19.57
C ALA A 256 -5.57 -34.54 19.95
N LYS A 257 -6.03 -35.67 20.50
CA LYS A 257 -7.43 -35.85 20.93
C LYS A 257 -7.78 -35.04 22.19
N ALA A 258 -6.80 -34.76 23.05
CA ALA A 258 -6.98 -34.02 24.29
C ALA A 258 -6.80 -32.50 24.10
N THR A 259 -6.03 -32.09 23.09
CA THR A 259 -5.82 -30.67 22.77
C THR A 259 -7.11 -30.02 22.28
N GLN A 260 -7.53 -28.94 22.95
CA GLN A 260 -8.67 -28.12 22.53
C GLN A 260 -8.18 -26.71 22.15
N PRO A 261 -8.68 -26.14 21.04
CA PRO A 261 -8.36 -24.79 20.65
C PRO A 261 -9.26 -23.78 21.39
N ILE A 262 -8.75 -22.57 21.56
CA ILE A 262 -9.51 -21.41 22.04
C ILE A 262 -10.21 -20.78 20.84
N THR A 263 -11.49 -20.44 20.97
CA THR A 263 -12.19 -19.65 19.95
C THR A 263 -11.84 -18.17 20.13
N GLU A 264 -11.27 -17.55 19.09
CA GLU A 264 -10.79 -16.17 19.11
C GLU A 264 -11.50 -15.32 18.05
N TRP A 265 -12.09 -14.20 18.48
CA TRP A 265 -12.81 -13.27 17.62
C TRP A 265 -11.88 -12.60 16.59
N ALA A 266 -10.65 -12.28 16.99
CA ALA A 266 -9.65 -11.69 16.12
C ALA A 266 -9.19 -12.63 14.97
N LEU A 267 -9.75 -13.83 14.83
CA LEU A 267 -9.48 -14.74 13.72
C LEU A 267 -10.65 -14.88 12.74
N GLU A 268 -11.75 -14.17 12.97
CA GLU A 268 -12.93 -14.18 12.12
C GLU A 268 -12.64 -13.64 10.71
N SER A 269 -13.29 -14.22 9.70
CA SER A 269 -13.20 -13.73 8.32
C SER A 269 -14.02 -12.44 8.12
N GLN A 270 -13.86 -11.81 6.96
CA GLN A 270 -14.66 -10.64 6.58
C GLN A 270 -16.18 -10.91 6.66
N ASP A 271 -16.92 -9.94 7.16
CA ASP A 271 -18.38 -9.96 7.14
C ASP A 271 -18.92 -9.25 5.88
N PHE A 272 -19.40 -10.05 4.92
CA PHE A 272 -20.02 -9.58 3.68
C PHE A 272 -21.50 -9.23 3.85
N GLY A 273 -22.05 -9.29 5.07
CA GLY A 273 -23.43 -8.96 5.34
C GLY A 273 -24.39 -9.80 4.49
N TRP A 274 -25.32 -9.14 3.81
CA TRP A 274 -26.31 -9.80 2.96
C TRP A 274 -25.74 -10.33 1.64
N ALA A 275 -24.55 -9.90 1.23
CA ALA A 275 -23.89 -10.39 0.02
C ALA A 275 -23.12 -11.70 0.28
N THR A 276 -23.59 -12.53 1.20
CA THR A 276 -22.91 -13.76 1.60
C THR A 276 -23.34 -14.92 0.71
N GLY A 277 -22.39 -15.71 0.20
CA GLY A 277 -22.64 -16.89 -0.63
C GLY A 277 -23.05 -16.61 -2.07
N ILE A 278 -23.10 -15.35 -2.47
CA ILE A 278 -23.33 -14.89 -3.83
C ILE A 278 -22.09 -15.09 -4.72
N GLU A 279 -22.29 -15.39 -6.00
CA GLU A 279 -21.20 -15.28 -6.99
C GLU A 279 -20.77 -13.82 -7.14
N LYS A 280 -19.45 -13.56 -7.13
CA LYS A 280 -18.91 -12.20 -7.27
C LYS A 280 -19.30 -11.55 -8.59
N THR A 281 -19.44 -12.34 -9.65
CA THR A 281 -19.95 -11.90 -10.97
C THR A 281 -21.40 -11.45 -10.86
N ALA A 282 -22.26 -12.27 -10.27
CA ALA A 282 -23.67 -11.97 -10.07
C ALA A 282 -23.92 -10.79 -9.11
N GLU A 283 -23.03 -10.55 -8.14
CA GLU A 283 -23.05 -9.35 -7.29
C GLU A 283 -22.75 -8.09 -8.10
N VAL A 284 -21.69 -8.13 -8.90
CA VAL A 284 -21.26 -7.02 -9.75
C VAL A 284 -22.31 -6.70 -10.81
N GLU A 285 -22.97 -7.69 -11.38
CA GLU A 285 -24.05 -7.50 -12.36
C GLU A 285 -25.26 -6.78 -11.77
N GLU A 286 -25.66 -7.12 -10.54
CA GLU A 286 -26.75 -6.39 -9.85
C GLU A 286 -26.35 -4.94 -9.55
N ALA A 287 -25.09 -4.72 -9.13
CA ALA A 287 -24.59 -3.36 -8.92
C ALA A 287 -24.57 -2.57 -10.24
N ALA A 288 -24.05 -3.15 -11.31
CA ALA A 288 -24.00 -2.53 -12.65
C ALA A 288 -25.40 -2.13 -13.13
N LYS A 289 -26.39 -3.02 -12.96
CA LYS A 289 -27.79 -2.76 -13.28
C LYS A 289 -28.37 -1.62 -12.43
N ALA A 290 -28.12 -1.63 -11.12
CA ALA A 290 -28.66 -0.62 -10.21
C ALA A 290 -28.06 0.79 -10.44
N PHE A 291 -26.81 0.86 -10.89
CA PHE A 291 -26.14 2.12 -11.20
C PHE A 291 -26.25 2.56 -12.67
N GLY A 292 -26.74 1.69 -13.56
CA GLY A 292 -26.85 1.99 -14.99
C GLY A 292 -25.49 2.10 -15.71
N VAL A 293 -24.50 1.30 -15.28
CA VAL A 293 -23.14 1.29 -15.83
C VAL A 293 -22.70 -0.12 -16.18
N ASP A 294 -21.55 -0.27 -16.84
CA ASP A 294 -20.95 -1.59 -17.10
C ASP A 294 -20.35 -2.22 -15.83
N THR A 295 -20.13 -3.53 -15.87
CA THR A 295 -19.64 -4.32 -14.73
C THR A 295 -18.23 -3.92 -14.28
N LYS A 296 -17.36 -3.45 -15.19
CA LYS A 296 -16.01 -2.99 -14.84
C LYS A 296 -16.07 -1.67 -14.08
N THR A 297 -16.97 -0.76 -14.47
CA THR A 297 -17.22 0.50 -13.75
C THR A 297 -17.82 0.24 -12.37
N ALA A 298 -18.87 -0.60 -12.26
CA ALA A 298 -19.48 -0.94 -10.97
C ALA A 298 -18.50 -1.63 -9.99
N GLN A 299 -17.58 -2.45 -10.50
CA GLN A 299 -16.56 -3.11 -9.69
C GLN A 299 -15.66 -2.13 -8.91
N ARG A 300 -15.49 -0.90 -9.38
CA ARG A 300 -14.64 0.11 -8.72
C ARG A 300 -15.15 0.39 -7.30
N LEU A 301 -16.47 0.54 -7.13
CA LEU A 301 -17.09 0.72 -5.81
C LEU A 301 -16.87 -0.52 -4.92
N ILE A 302 -17.24 -1.71 -5.39
CA ILE A 302 -17.24 -2.94 -4.57
C ILE A 302 -15.81 -3.34 -4.13
N LYS A 303 -14.80 -3.04 -4.94
CA LYS A 303 -13.39 -3.35 -4.64
C LYS A 303 -12.73 -2.34 -3.70
N HIS A 304 -13.37 -1.19 -3.46
CA HIS A 304 -12.81 -0.17 -2.59
C HIS A 304 -12.68 -0.70 -1.13
N PRO A 305 -11.56 -0.46 -0.42
CA PRO A 305 -11.34 -1.02 0.93
C PRO A 305 -12.34 -0.54 1.98
N LEU A 306 -12.86 0.68 1.82
CA LEU A 306 -13.90 1.28 2.65
C LEU A 306 -15.32 0.94 2.18
N TYR A 307 -15.52 0.17 1.10
CA TYR A 307 -16.87 -0.25 0.71
C TYR A 307 -17.49 -1.07 1.84
N SER A 308 -18.60 -0.58 2.38
CA SER A 308 -19.37 -1.30 3.39
C SER A 308 -20.39 -2.18 2.71
N TYR A 309 -20.48 -3.45 3.10
CA TYR A 309 -21.53 -4.34 2.61
C TYR A 309 -22.85 -4.02 3.33
N PRO A 310 -24.00 -4.25 2.69
CA PRO A 310 -25.29 -4.05 3.35
C PRO A 310 -25.44 -5.05 4.51
N GLY A 311 -25.64 -4.52 5.71
CA GLY A 311 -25.63 -5.30 6.95
C GLY A 311 -24.29 -5.92 7.31
N GLY A 312 -23.18 -5.48 6.70
CA GLY A 312 -21.83 -6.00 6.94
C GLY A 312 -20.81 -4.88 7.14
N HIS A 313 -19.54 -5.22 6.97
CA HIS A 313 -18.42 -4.34 7.27
C HIS A 313 -17.48 -4.18 6.07
N SER A 314 -16.77 -3.06 6.04
CA SER A 314 -15.72 -2.84 5.06
C SER A 314 -14.47 -3.69 5.36
N PHE A 315 -13.60 -3.85 4.37
CA PHE A 315 -12.33 -4.56 4.60
C PHE A 315 -11.44 -3.78 5.57
N PHE A 316 -11.48 -2.45 5.54
CA PHE A 316 -10.74 -1.60 6.48
C PHE A 316 -11.12 -1.89 7.94
N GLU A 317 -12.40 -2.15 8.21
CA GLU A 317 -12.86 -2.52 9.56
C GLU A 317 -12.28 -3.86 10.01
N LEU A 318 -12.33 -4.89 9.16
CA LEU A 318 -11.67 -6.15 9.44
C LEU A 318 -10.17 -5.93 9.71
N TYR A 319 -9.49 -5.11 8.91
CA TYR A 319 -8.09 -4.78 9.12
C TYR A 319 -7.84 -4.15 10.49
N VAL A 320 -8.67 -3.20 10.91
CA VAL A 320 -8.57 -2.54 12.22
C VAL A 320 -8.72 -3.57 13.35
N GLU A 321 -9.74 -4.41 13.29
CA GLU A 321 -10.02 -5.44 14.30
C GLU A 321 -8.90 -6.48 14.41
N LEU A 322 -8.41 -6.96 13.27
CA LEU A 322 -7.36 -7.96 13.24
C LEU A 322 -6.05 -7.42 13.81
N VAL A 323 -5.64 -6.22 13.40
CA VAL A 323 -4.38 -5.64 13.87
C VAL A 323 -4.43 -5.41 15.37
N ASP A 324 -5.51 -4.81 15.87
CA ASP A 324 -5.68 -4.57 17.30
C ASP A 324 -5.72 -5.88 18.09
N GLY A 325 -6.47 -6.88 17.60
CA GLY A 325 -6.55 -8.21 18.19
C GLY A 325 -5.20 -8.91 18.28
N PHE A 326 -4.36 -8.85 17.24
CA PHE A 326 -3.01 -9.42 17.29
C PHE A 326 -2.11 -8.74 18.34
N HIS A 327 -2.24 -7.43 18.53
CA HIS A 327 -1.50 -6.73 19.59
C HIS A 327 -1.98 -7.16 20.98
N GLN A 328 -3.30 -7.29 21.17
CA GLN A 328 -3.87 -7.77 22.44
C GLN A 328 -3.47 -9.21 22.76
N LEU A 329 -3.50 -10.11 21.77
CA LEU A 329 -3.02 -11.49 21.91
C LEU A 329 -1.53 -11.53 22.24
N GLY A 330 -0.73 -10.69 21.56
CA GLY A 330 0.70 -10.56 21.83
C GLY A 330 0.99 -10.11 23.25
N GLN A 331 0.23 -9.16 23.77
CA GLN A 331 0.39 -8.63 25.12
C GLN A 331 -0.07 -9.62 26.20
N SER A 332 -1.17 -10.33 25.97
CA SER A 332 -1.76 -11.26 26.95
C SER A 332 -1.03 -12.60 27.06
N HIS A 333 -0.22 -12.97 26.06
CA HIS A 333 0.44 -14.28 25.98
C HIS A 333 1.98 -14.17 25.90
N GLN A 334 2.58 -13.25 26.65
CA GLN A 334 4.05 -13.11 26.69
C GLN A 334 4.75 -14.42 27.06
N GLY A 335 5.82 -14.74 26.35
CA GLY A 335 6.58 -15.99 26.51
C GLY A 335 5.88 -17.23 25.94
N LYS A 336 4.80 -17.08 25.16
CA LYS A 336 4.07 -18.21 24.56
C LYS A 336 4.20 -18.26 23.04
N VAL A 337 3.89 -19.44 22.50
CA VAL A 337 3.74 -19.69 21.07
C VAL A 337 2.26 -19.90 20.76
N LEU A 338 1.72 -19.02 19.92
CA LEU A 338 0.32 -19.03 19.50
C LEU A 338 0.21 -19.58 18.08
N CYS A 339 -0.54 -20.67 17.93
CA CYS A 339 -0.93 -21.23 16.65
C CYS A 339 -2.30 -20.70 16.25
N LEU A 340 -2.33 -19.74 15.32
CA LEU A 340 -3.55 -19.06 14.90
C LEU A 340 -4.06 -19.65 13.59
N TYR A 341 -5.23 -20.28 13.58
CA TYR A 341 -5.83 -20.88 12.39
C TYR A 341 -6.87 -19.93 11.80
N THR A 342 -6.63 -19.44 10.59
CA THR A 342 -7.34 -18.28 10.05
C THR A 342 -7.65 -18.37 8.55
N HIS A 343 -8.25 -17.30 8.03
CA HIS A 343 -8.76 -17.16 6.68
C HIS A 343 -7.84 -16.30 5.78
N SER A 344 -8.11 -16.30 4.47
CA SER A 344 -7.37 -15.50 3.49
C SER A 344 -7.43 -14.00 3.76
N SER A 345 -8.58 -13.50 4.23
CA SER A 345 -8.77 -12.09 4.58
C SER A 345 -7.85 -11.63 5.71
N THR A 346 -7.56 -12.53 6.66
CA THR A 346 -6.69 -12.24 7.81
C THR A 346 -5.24 -12.10 7.40
N LEU A 347 -4.73 -13.05 6.61
CA LEU A 347 -3.38 -12.95 6.07
C LEU A 347 -3.23 -11.67 5.24
N ARG A 348 -4.20 -11.35 4.37
CA ARG A 348 -4.19 -10.11 3.59
C ARG A 348 -4.10 -8.87 4.48
N ALA A 349 -4.87 -8.80 5.57
CA ALA A 349 -4.82 -7.67 6.49
C ALA A 349 -3.46 -7.54 7.19
N LEU A 350 -2.88 -8.67 7.65
CA LEU A 350 -1.54 -8.69 8.25
C LEU A 350 -0.45 -8.27 7.25
N LEU A 351 -0.51 -8.77 6.01
CA LEU A 351 0.40 -8.37 4.93
C LEU A 351 0.33 -6.86 4.69
N ILE A 352 -0.89 -6.30 4.65
CA ILE A 352 -1.10 -4.86 4.52
C ILE A 352 -0.52 -4.11 5.72
N PHE A 353 -0.76 -4.55 6.96
CA PHE A 353 -0.27 -3.87 8.17
C PHE A 353 1.26 -3.83 8.23
N LEU A 354 1.90 -4.95 7.87
CA LEU A 354 3.34 -5.14 7.97
C LEU A 354 4.11 -4.54 6.79
N ASP A 355 3.42 -4.06 5.76
CA ASP A 355 4.00 -3.24 4.70
C ASP A 355 4.18 -1.79 5.19
N PRO A 356 5.37 -1.19 5.02
CA PRO A 356 5.67 0.14 5.54
C PRO A 356 4.92 1.29 4.84
N ARG A 357 4.38 1.08 3.64
CA ARG A 357 3.61 2.11 2.90
C ARG A 357 2.28 2.39 3.60
N PRO A 358 1.61 3.53 3.35
CA PRO A 358 0.26 3.79 3.84
C PRO A 358 -0.74 2.66 3.51
N PHE A 359 -1.80 2.52 4.32
CA PHE A 359 -2.80 1.47 4.13
C PHE A 359 -3.33 1.39 2.70
N SER A 360 -3.68 2.54 2.09
CA SER A 360 -4.27 2.60 0.75
C SER A 360 -3.35 2.04 -0.33
N GLU A 361 -2.04 2.36 -0.27
CA GLU A 361 -1.05 1.85 -1.22
C GLU A 361 -0.81 0.35 -1.05
N ALA A 362 -0.63 -0.09 0.19
CA ALA A 362 -0.45 -1.50 0.50
C ALA A 362 -1.70 -2.32 0.13
N PHE A 363 -2.90 -1.81 0.40
CA PHE A 363 -4.15 -2.47 0.02
C PHE A 363 -4.28 -2.62 -1.50
N SER A 364 -3.89 -1.62 -2.29
CA SER A 364 -3.92 -1.71 -3.76
C SER A 364 -2.96 -2.79 -4.27
N GLU A 365 -1.75 -2.88 -3.70
CA GLU A 365 -0.75 -3.89 -4.08
C GLU A 365 -1.19 -5.31 -3.69
N PHE A 366 -1.57 -5.50 -2.43
CA PHE A 366 -2.01 -6.80 -1.91
C PHE A 366 -3.50 -7.07 -2.18
N GLY A 367 -4.17 -6.20 -2.92
CA GLY A 367 -5.58 -6.34 -3.23
C GLY A 367 -5.88 -7.39 -4.28
N ALA A 368 -4.89 -7.66 -5.14
CA ALA A 368 -4.88 -8.73 -6.12
C ALA A 368 -4.24 -10.04 -5.60
N TYR A 369 -3.98 -10.12 -4.28
CA TYR A 369 -3.37 -11.31 -3.67
C TYR A 369 -4.16 -12.58 -4.01
N LYS A 370 -3.47 -13.55 -4.61
CA LYS A 370 -4.07 -14.80 -5.10
C LYS A 370 -4.00 -15.86 -4.01
N GLU A 371 -5.16 -16.40 -3.67
CA GLU A 371 -5.39 -17.47 -2.68
C GLU A 371 -4.56 -18.77 -2.83
N GLY A 372 -3.69 -18.91 -3.83
CA GLY A 372 -2.94 -20.14 -4.08
C GLY A 372 -1.73 -20.37 -3.18
N GLN A 373 -1.16 -19.32 -2.60
CA GLN A 373 0.19 -19.32 -2.05
C GLN A 373 0.17 -18.75 -0.62
N ASP A 374 1.11 -19.15 0.23
CA ASP A 374 1.20 -18.91 1.68
C ASP A 374 0.26 -19.71 2.58
N ASN A 375 0.85 -20.56 3.41
CA ASN A 375 0.12 -21.39 4.36
C ASN A 375 0.45 -21.13 5.84
N VAL A 376 1.59 -20.48 6.13
CA VAL A 376 2.02 -20.15 7.50
C VAL A 376 2.76 -18.81 7.49
N VAL A 377 2.31 -17.83 8.26
CA VAL A 377 2.97 -16.55 8.52
C VAL A 377 3.55 -16.56 9.93
N LEU A 378 4.85 -16.30 10.03
CA LEU A 378 5.61 -16.28 11.27
C LEU A 378 5.80 -14.83 11.72
N LEU A 379 5.34 -14.51 12.94
CA LEU A 379 5.48 -13.18 13.56
C LEU A 379 6.01 -13.31 14.98
N THR A 380 6.63 -12.24 15.45
CA THR A 380 6.98 -12.05 16.86
C THR A 380 6.37 -10.75 17.34
N TYR A 381 5.83 -10.73 18.56
CA TYR A 381 5.41 -9.51 19.22
C TYR A 381 6.29 -9.25 20.43
N GLU A 382 6.73 -8.00 20.59
CA GLU A 382 7.57 -7.56 21.69
C GLU A 382 7.47 -6.06 21.86
N HIS A 383 7.40 -5.57 23.09
CA HIS A 383 7.38 -4.13 23.40
C HIS A 383 6.33 -3.33 22.60
N GLY A 384 5.12 -3.87 22.44
CA GLY A 384 4.06 -3.19 21.70
C GLY A 384 4.16 -3.28 20.17
N GLN A 385 5.10 -4.06 19.63
CA GLN A 385 5.37 -4.10 18.18
C GLN A 385 5.38 -5.52 17.62
N LEU A 386 4.71 -5.69 16.48
CA LEU A 386 4.85 -6.88 15.63
C LEU A 386 6.12 -6.76 14.77
N SER A 387 6.89 -7.85 14.67
CA SER A 387 7.98 -7.97 13.71
C SER A 387 7.44 -8.13 12.28
N GLY A 388 8.30 -7.98 11.28
CA GLY A 388 7.94 -8.37 9.92
C GLY A 388 7.56 -9.86 9.82
N TYR A 389 6.79 -10.20 8.79
CA TYR A 389 6.35 -11.58 8.51
C TYR A 389 7.35 -12.35 7.65
N SER A 390 7.29 -13.67 7.70
CA SER A 390 7.82 -14.58 6.69
C SER A 390 6.95 -15.82 6.60
N THR A 391 7.13 -16.59 5.53
CA THR A 391 6.37 -17.80 5.29
C THR A 391 7.23 -19.05 5.43
N ALA A 392 6.72 -20.07 6.10
CA ALA A 392 7.39 -21.38 6.24
C ALA A 392 7.25 -22.27 4.98
N VAL A 393 6.37 -21.88 4.05
CA VAL A 393 6.07 -22.61 2.80
C VAL A 393 6.40 -21.79 1.54
N GLY A 394 7.32 -20.82 1.68
CA GLY A 394 7.78 -19.97 0.59
C GLY A 394 6.87 -18.79 0.25
N LEU A 395 7.45 -17.76 -0.37
CA LEU A 395 6.74 -16.59 -0.92
C LEU A 395 6.48 -16.81 -2.42
N SER A 396 5.48 -16.14 -3.00
CA SER A 396 5.38 -16.07 -4.46
C SER A 396 6.62 -15.39 -5.08
N GLU A 397 6.93 -15.68 -6.35
CA GLU A 397 8.07 -15.04 -7.06
C GLU A 397 7.96 -13.51 -7.02
N ARG A 398 6.75 -12.97 -7.20
CA ARG A 398 6.50 -11.53 -7.16
C ARG A 398 6.79 -10.93 -5.78
N GLU A 399 6.31 -11.56 -4.71
CA GLU A 399 6.55 -11.09 -3.34
C GLU A 399 8.01 -11.25 -2.91
N ARG A 400 8.67 -12.32 -3.37
CA ARG A 400 10.11 -12.53 -3.18
C ARG A 400 10.88 -11.37 -3.82
N ALA A 401 10.60 -11.06 -5.09
CA ALA A 401 11.25 -9.96 -5.81
C ALA A 401 11.03 -8.59 -5.14
N VAL A 402 9.79 -8.27 -4.77
CA VAL A 402 9.46 -7.01 -4.07
C VAL A 402 10.19 -6.92 -2.72
N ARG A 403 10.24 -8.03 -1.98
CA ARG A 403 10.89 -8.08 -0.67
C ARG A 403 12.40 -7.95 -0.76
N GLU A 404 13.03 -8.66 -1.70
CA GLU A 404 14.47 -8.59 -1.93
C GLU A 404 14.88 -7.18 -2.36
N ALA A 405 14.15 -6.58 -3.31
CA ALA A 405 14.39 -5.20 -3.73
C ALA A 405 14.31 -4.21 -2.55
N LEU A 406 13.29 -4.35 -1.68
CA LEU A 406 13.13 -3.51 -0.49
C LEU A 406 14.25 -3.73 0.53
N MET A 407 14.64 -4.99 0.80
CA MET A 407 15.69 -5.32 1.77
C MET A 407 17.05 -4.79 1.32
N THR A 408 17.38 -4.95 0.04
CA THR A 408 18.60 -4.39 -0.57
C THR A 408 18.62 -2.87 -0.46
N ALA A 409 17.51 -2.20 -0.77
CA ALA A 409 17.39 -0.76 -0.65
C ALA A 409 17.53 -0.27 0.81
N GLU A 410 16.89 -0.94 1.77
CA GLU A 410 16.97 -0.59 3.19
C GLU A 410 18.35 -0.86 3.80
N GLN A 411 19.03 -1.93 3.40
CA GLN A 411 20.39 -2.22 3.87
C GLN A 411 21.37 -1.14 3.39
N GLY A 412 21.30 -0.78 2.10
CA GLY A 412 22.11 0.30 1.55
C GLY A 412 21.84 1.67 2.22
N ARG A 413 20.63 1.87 2.77
CA ARG A 413 20.30 3.08 3.56
C ARG A 413 20.86 3.02 4.98
N ARG A 414 20.76 1.90 5.67
CA ARG A 414 21.18 1.76 7.09
C ARG A 414 22.66 2.04 7.31
N GLU A 415 23.51 1.68 6.36
CA GLU A 415 24.96 1.92 6.44
C GLU A 415 25.33 3.39 6.19
N LYS A 416 24.42 4.17 5.58
CA LYS A 416 24.68 5.55 5.14
C LYS A 416 24.01 6.61 6.03
N VAL A 417 22.93 6.26 6.74
CA VAL A 417 22.20 7.20 7.60
C VAL A 417 22.75 7.19 9.03
N THR A 418 23.39 8.29 9.43
CA THR A 418 24.00 8.44 10.76
C THR A 418 23.04 8.99 11.83
N LEU A 419 21.93 9.63 11.42
CA LEU A 419 20.96 10.26 12.34
C LEU A 419 19.96 9.24 12.92
N LYS A 420 19.82 9.21 14.25
CA LYS A 420 18.84 8.39 14.96
C LYS A 420 17.47 9.10 15.01
N PRO A 421 16.34 8.35 15.12
CA PRO A 421 15.03 8.98 15.20
C PRO A 421 14.94 9.83 16.46
N ARG A 422 14.21 10.95 16.41
CA ARG A 422 14.09 11.97 17.48
C ARG A 422 15.35 12.81 17.73
N GLN A 423 16.45 12.58 17.00
CA GLN A 423 17.60 13.51 17.01
C GLN A 423 17.41 14.67 16.05
N ILE A 424 16.59 14.50 15.01
CA ILE A 424 16.29 15.58 14.06
C ILE A 424 15.25 16.50 14.71
N ARG A 425 15.60 17.78 14.81
CA ARG A 425 14.71 18.87 15.26
C ARG A 425 14.44 19.90 14.18
N ARG A 426 15.28 19.96 13.15
CA ARG A 426 15.08 20.90 12.03
C ARG A 426 15.33 20.29 10.67
N ILE A 427 14.72 20.89 9.66
CA ILE A 427 14.87 20.50 8.26
C ILE A 427 15.14 21.76 7.45
N VAL A 428 16.16 21.72 6.60
CA VAL A 428 16.42 22.75 5.58
C VAL A 428 16.05 22.14 4.23
N ALA A 429 15.18 22.78 3.46
CA ALA A 429 14.74 22.28 2.17
C ALA A 429 14.97 23.29 1.04
N LEU A 430 15.37 22.78 -0.12
CA LEU A 430 15.61 23.59 -1.31
C LEU A 430 15.05 22.92 -2.55
N VAL A 431 14.70 23.73 -3.55
CA VAL A 431 14.33 23.28 -4.90
C VAL A 431 15.38 23.78 -5.87
N SER A 432 15.97 22.89 -6.66
CA SER A 432 17.08 23.20 -7.55
C SER A 432 16.92 22.53 -8.91
N GLY A 433 17.54 23.09 -9.95
CA GLY A 433 17.52 22.56 -11.31
C GLY A 433 16.46 23.18 -12.21
N GLY A 434 16.07 22.46 -13.27
CA GLY A 434 14.96 22.87 -14.14
C GLY A 434 13.65 22.93 -13.38
N ASP A 435 12.74 23.79 -13.84
CA ASP A 435 11.43 23.92 -13.20
C ASP A 435 10.57 22.67 -13.42
N PHE A 436 9.76 22.33 -12.41
CA PHE A 436 8.86 21.19 -12.45
C PHE A 436 7.62 21.45 -11.60
N ALA A 437 6.48 20.94 -12.07
CA ALA A 437 5.23 21.02 -11.33
C ALA A 437 5.24 20.09 -10.10
N GLY A 438 4.64 20.56 -9.00
CA GLY A 438 4.48 19.80 -7.75
C GLY A 438 5.49 20.15 -6.66
N ALA A 439 6.51 20.97 -6.94
CA ALA A 439 7.45 21.48 -5.94
C ALA A 439 6.73 22.19 -4.78
N GLY A 440 5.80 23.10 -5.07
CA GLY A 440 5.05 23.82 -4.04
C GLY A 440 4.16 22.93 -3.16
N ALA A 441 3.57 21.88 -3.74
CA ALA A 441 2.83 20.89 -2.98
C ALA A 441 3.75 20.08 -2.04
N ALA A 442 4.92 19.67 -2.53
CA ALA A 442 5.91 18.96 -1.73
C ALA A 442 6.45 19.81 -0.57
N LEU A 443 6.77 21.08 -0.81
CA LEU A 443 7.22 22.02 0.22
C LEU A 443 6.15 22.26 1.29
N LYS A 444 4.89 22.47 0.89
CA LYS A 444 3.79 22.64 1.85
C LYS A 444 3.62 21.40 2.72
N GLU A 445 3.57 20.22 2.12
CA GLU A 445 3.41 18.96 2.88
C GLU A 445 4.61 18.70 3.81
N LEU A 446 5.82 19.04 3.36
CA LEU A 446 7.01 18.98 4.20
C LEU A 446 6.87 19.87 5.43
N ARG A 447 6.39 21.12 5.26
CA ARG A 447 6.17 22.04 6.37
C ARG A 447 5.08 21.58 7.32
N VAL A 448 3.93 21.17 6.79
CA VAL A 448 2.77 20.70 7.57
C VAL A 448 3.13 19.46 8.37
N THR A 449 3.78 18.49 7.73
CA THR A 449 4.23 17.26 8.39
C THR A 449 5.33 17.54 9.39
N GLY A 450 6.31 18.39 9.05
CA GLY A 450 7.36 18.84 9.96
C GLY A 450 6.79 19.45 11.24
N ASN A 451 5.80 20.35 11.13
CA ASN A 451 5.15 20.98 12.27
C ASN A 451 4.51 19.95 13.21
N ARG A 452 3.76 19.01 12.62
CA ARG A 452 3.08 17.95 13.36
C ARG A 452 4.06 17.05 14.11
N LEU A 453 5.28 16.92 13.60
CA LEU A 453 6.36 16.18 14.23
C LEU A 453 7.22 17.03 15.18
N GLY A 454 6.87 18.31 15.37
CA GLY A 454 7.63 19.24 16.21
C GLY A 454 8.95 19.71 15.61
N LEU A 455 9.08 19.70 14.28
CA LEU A 455 10.28 20.12 13.56
C LEU A 455 10.19 21.58 13.10
N GLU A 456 11.32 22.28 13.22
CA GLU A 456 11.52 23.57 12.55
C GLU A 456 11.84 23.34 11.08
N VAL A 457 11.23 24.11 10.18
CA VAL A 457 11.39 23.92 8.74
C VAL A 457 11.82 25.23 8.10
N TYR A 458 12.94 25.15 7.39
CA TYR A 458 13.57 26.26 6.68
C TYR A 458 13.52 26.00 5.18
N PHE A 459 13.27 27.04 4.39
CA PHE A 459 13.39 26.99 2.93
C PHE A 459 14.58 27.82 2.47
N VAL A 460 15.28 27.29 1.47
CA VAL A 460 16.35 28.00 0.77
C VAL A 460 15.79 28.53 -0.54
N GLN A 461 15.83 29.85 -0.71
CA GLN A 461 15.37 30.47 -1.95
C GLN A 461 16.34 30.13 -3.10
N HIS A 462 15.84 29.89 -4.31
CA HIS A 462 16.67 29.67 -5.50
C HIS A 462 17.74 28.57 -5.35
N GLY A 463 17.39 27.45 -4.71
CA GLY A 463 18.21 26.23 -4.71
C GLY A 463 19.63 26.40 -4.14
N PHE A 464 20.62 25.80 -4.79
CA PHE A 464 22.01 25.88 -4.33
C PHE A 464 22.61 27.28 -4.43
N LEU A 465 22.11 28.13 -5.35
CA LEU A 465 22.54 29.52 -5.43
C LEU A 465 22.20 30.27 -4.14
N GLY A 466 20.95 30.17 -3.67
CA GLY A 466 20.60 30.80 -2.40
C GLY A 466 21.26 30.14 -1.20
N LEU A 467 21.57 28.83 -1.27
CA LEU A 467 22.35 28.19 -0.21
C LEU A 467 23.75 28.81 -0.09
N ALA A 468 24.44 29.02 -1.22
CA ALA A 468 25.74 29.69 -1.27
C ALA A 468 25.68 31.15 -0.80
N ASN A 469 24.52 31.82 -0.96
CA ASN A 469 24.32 33.22 -0.59
C ASN A 469 23.57 33.43 0.74
N ASN A 470 23.36 32.37 1.53
CA ASN A 470 22.66 32.40 2.82
C ASN A 470 21.19 32.89 2.77
N TRP A 471 20.45 32.53 1.72
CA TRP A 471 19.03 32.85 1.59
C TRP A 471 18.16 31.76 2.22
N ILE A 472 18.36 31.52 3.51
CA ILE A 472 17.72 30.46 4.30
C ILE A 472 16.73 31.10 5.26
N GLU A 473 15.44 30.76 5.14
CA GLU A 473 14.36 31.41 5.86
C GLU A 473 13.52 30.40 6.64
N LEU A 474 13.18 30.74 7.89
CA LEU A 474 12.23 29.96 8.68
C LEU A 474 10.83 30.11 8.10
N VAL A 475 10.13 28.99 7.90
CA VAL A 475 8.84 28.96 7.22
C VAL A 475 7.70 28.89 8.22
N THR A 476 6.75 29.81 8.10
CA THR A 476 5.49 29.80 8.86
C THR A 476 4.35 29.17 8.06
N GLU A 477 3.22 28.92 8.71
CA GLU A 477 2.02 28.44 8.01
C GLU A 477 1.57 29.41 6.91
N GLN A 478 1.68 30.73 7.19
CA GLN A 478 1.24 31.77 6.27
C GLN A 478 2.04 31.76 4.96
N ASP A 479 3.35 31.52 5.05
CA ASP A 479 4.25 31.47 3.89
C ASP A 479 3.90 30.33 2.94
N THR A 480 3.28 29.25 3.44
CA THR A 480 2.89 28.08 2.63
C THR A 480 1.50 28.15 2.01
N ARG A 481 0.74 29.24 2.26
CA ARG A 481 -0.60 29.41 1.71
C ARG A 481 -0.52 29.49 0.17
N GLY A 482 -1.37 28.72 -0.50
CA GLY A 482 -1.44 28.70 -1.96
C GLY A 482 -0.31 27.92 -2.66
N MET A 483 0.78 27.54 -1.98
CA MET A 483 1.92 26.84 -2.59
C MET A 483 1.53 25.55 -3.33
N SER A 484 0.53 24.79 -2.83
CA SER A 484 0.07 23.57 -3.49
C SER A 484 -0.46 23.76 -4.91
N ASN A 485 -1.02 24.94 -5.20
CA ASN A 485 -1.63 25.26 -6.49
C ASN A 485 -0.65 26.01 -7.41
N HIS A 486 0.57 26.27 -6.93
CA HIS A 486 1.58 26.95 -7.71
C HIS A 486 2.10 26.03 -8.82
N ALA A 487 2.14 26.51 -10.06
CA ALA A 487 2.53 25.71 -11.22
C ALA A 487 4.02 25.34 -11.24
N SER A 488 4.83 26.17 -10.58
CA SER A 488 6.30 26.13 -10.53
C SER A 488 6.80 26.04 -9.08
N SER A 489 8.12 26.09 -8.84
CA SER A 489 8.68 26.27 -7.50
C SER A 489 8.33 27.64 -6.90
N PRO A 490 7.56 27.73 -5.79
CA PRO A 490 7.20 29.00 -5.17
C PRO A 490 8.37 29.68 -4.43
N ILE A 491 9.47 28.96 -4.19
CA ILE A 491 10.70 29.49 -3.57
C ILE A 491 11.83 29.71 -4.59
N GLY A 492 11.47 29.73 -5.88
CA GLY A 492 12.42 29.74 -6.98
C GLY A 492 13.18 28.42 -7.13
N SER A 493 13.86 28.29 -8.27
CA SER A 493 14.82 27.22 -8.57
C SER A 493 15.91 27.80 -9.46
N SER A 494 17.13 27.26 -9.37
CA SER A 494 18.25 27.69 -10.22
C SER A 494 19.07 26.49 -10.70
N ARG A 495 19.54 26.56 -11.96
CA ARG A 495 20.69 25.76 -12.41
C ARG A 495 21.96 26.53 -12.05
N PHE A 496 22.65 26.11 -11.00
CA PHE A 496 23.86 26.77 -10.50
C PHE A 496 25.09 25.92 -10.82
N GLU A 497 25.68 26.14 -12.00
CA GLU A 497 26.80 25.34 -12.51
C GLU A 497 28.07 25.51 -11.66
N ASP A 498 28.31 26.72 -11.13
CA ASP A 498 29.44 27.02 -10.25
C ASP A 498 29.42 26.19 -8.96
N PHE A 499 28.29 25.55 -8.61
CA PHE A 499 28.24 24.58 -7.52
C PHE A 499 29.14 23.35 -7.74
N LYS A 500 29.66 23.15 -8.96
CA LYS A 500 30.71 22.15 -9.23
C LYS A 500 32.06 22.56 -8.61
N ASP A 501 32.28 23.85 -8.44
CA ASP A 501 33.50 24.40 -7.87
C ASP A 501 33.51 24.25 -6.35
N GLU A 502 34.68 23.95 -5.80
CA GLU A 502 34.84 23.69 -4.37
C GLU A 502 34.54 24.95 -3.53
N GLU A 503 34.88 26.13 -4.02
CA GLU A 503 34.62 27.40 -3.32
C GLU A 503 33.12 27.64 -3.11
N ALA A 504 32.29 27.39 -4.13
CA ALA A 504 30.85 27.54 -4.04
C ALA A 504 30.23 26.51 -3.09
N GLN A 505 30.75 25.28 -3.08
CA GLN A 505 30.33 24.25 -2.12
C GLN A 505 30.70 24.65 -0.70
N LEU A 506 31.93 25.11 -0.46
CA LEU A 506 32.37 25.56 0.86
C LEU A 506 31.54 26.73 1.38
N ALA A 507 31.20 27.70 0.54
CA ALA A 507 30.31 28.80 0.89
C ALA A 507 28.92 28.30 1.31
N ALA A 508 28.34 27.38 0.54
CA ALA A 508 27.05 26.77 0.86
C ALA A 508 27.09 25.98 2.17
N ILE A 509 28.16 25.22 2.43
CA ILE A 509 28.33 24.45 3.65
C ILE A 509 28.51 25.36 4.87
N HIS A 510 29.27 26.44 4.73
CA HIS A 510 29.44 27.44 5.79
C HIS A 510 28.10 28.02 6.25
N HIS A 511 27.20 28.34 5.31
CA HIS A 511 25.85 28.83 5.64
C HIS A 511 24.90 27.74 6.13
N LEU A 512 25.10 26.49 5.71
CA LEU A 512 24.27 25.37 6.14
C LEU A 512 24.63 24.85 7.53
N GLN A 513 25.90 24.95 7.94
CA GLN A 513 26.45 24.38 9.18
C GLN A 513 25.63 24.70 10.45
N PRO A 514 25.16 25.94 10.69
CA PRO A 514 24.37 26.27 11.88
C PRO A 514 23.06 25.48 12.02
N TYR A 515 22.58 24.89 10.93
CA TYR A 515 21.33 24.14 10.89
C TYR A 515 21.53 22.62 11.00
N MET A 516 22.76 22.12 10.90
CA MET A 516 23.02 20.68 10.69
C MET A 516 23.41 19.89 11.96
N GLU A 517 23.52 20.54 13.12
CA GLU A 517 23.80 19.85 14.39
C GLU A 517 22.72 18.81 14.74
N ASP A 518 21.46 19.20 14.61
CA ASP A 518 20.26 18.38 14.79
C ASP A 518 19.31 18.48 13.57
N GLY A 519 19.89 18.74 12.40
CA GLY A 519 19.15 18.96 11.17
C GLY A 519 19.50 18.02 10.03
N ALA A 520 18.64 18.03 9.02
CA ALA A 520 18.86 17.33 7.77
C ALA A 520 18.53 18.24 6.58
N LEU A 521 19.23 18.02 5.48
CA LEU A 521 18.99 18.73 4.22
C LEU A 521 18.04 17.93 3.34
N ILE A 522 17.07 18.61 2.73
CA ILE A 522 16.19 18.05 1.71
C ILE A 522 16.41 18.79 0.40
N VAL A 523 16.78 18.06 -0.63
CA VAL A 523 17.01 18.60 -1.97
C VAL A 523 15.94 18.07 -2.90
N MET A 524 15.15 18.96 -3.49
CA MET A 524 14.17 18.62 -4.51
C MET A 524 14.67 19.06 -5.89
N GLY A 525 14.63 18.18 -6.88
CA GLY A 525 15.06 18.54 -8.24
C GLY A 525 15.51 17.38 -9.12
N GLY A 526 16.03 17.71 -10.29
CA GLY A 526 16.50 16.75 -11.29
C GLY A 526 17.89 16.17 -11.00
N ASP A 527 18.47 15.48 -11.99
CA ASP A 527 19.77 14.80 -11.86
C ASP A 527 20.92 15.72 -11.36
N GLY A 528 21.05 16.93 -11.90
CA GLY A 528 22.03 17.91 -11.41
C GLY A 528 21.87 18.22 -9.92
N SER A 529 20.63 18.31 -9.45
CA SER A 529 20.33 18.56 -8.04
C SER A 529 20.65 17.35 -7.16
N MET A 530 20.39 16.13 -7.64
CA MET A 530 20.78 14.90 -6.97
C MET A 530 22.30 14.73 -6.88
N ARG A 531 23.04 15.15 -7.92
CA ARG A 531 24.51 15.18 -7.90
C ARG A 531 25.04 16.21 -6.88
N GLY A 532 24.43 17.40 -6.80
CA GLY A 532 24.77 18.39 -5.79
C GLY A 532 24.52 17.88 -4.36
N ALA A 533 23.36 17.26 -4.13
CA ALA A 533 23.02 16.60 -2.87
C ALA A 533 24.04 15.51 -2.49
N ARG A 534 24.42 14.68 -3.47
CA ARG A 534 25.42 13.63 -3.29
C ARG A 534 26.80 14.22 -2.95
N ALA A 535 27.23 15.29 -3.63
CA ALA A 535 28.49 15.94 -3.32
C ALA A 535 28.54 16.48 -1.89
N ILE A 536 27.43 17.08 -1.42
CA ILE A 536 27.30 17.54 -0.03
C ILE A 536 27.48 16.37 0.96
N TYR A 537 26.78 15.25 0.72
CA TYR A 537 26.86 14.06 1.57
C TYR A 537 28.27 13.44 1.55
N GLU A 538 28.82 13.17 0.37
CA GLU A 538 30.10 12.45 0.23
C GLU A 538 31.31 13.26 0.72
N ARG A 539 31.29 14.59 0.54
CA ARG A 539 32.44 15.45 0.91
C ARG A 539 32.37 15.97 2.34
N PHE A 540 31.16 16.26 2.84
CA PHE A 540 30.99 16.97 4.12
C PHE A 540 30.22 16.15 5.17
N GLY A 541 29.74 14.94 4.82
CA GLY A 541 29.07 14.04 5.76
C GLY A 541 27.67 14.50 6.20
N ILE A 542 27.12 15.55 5.59
CA ILE A 542 25.79 16.07 5.90
C ILE A 542 24.74 15.10 5.37
N GLN A 543 23.78 14.73 6.22
CA GLN A 543 22.68 13.85 5.82
C GLN A 543 21.71 14.59 4.89
N VAL A 544 21.56 14.05 3.69
CA VAL A 544 20.71 14.63 2.65
C VAL A 544 19.64 13.63 2.21
N VAL A 545 18.41 14.11 2.03
CA VAL A 545 17.35 13.37 1.36
C VAL A 545 17.08 14.03 0.01
N GLY A 546 17.22 13.26 -1.08
CA GLY A 546 16.84 13.68 -2.42
C GLY A 546 15.38 13.34 -2.73
N ILE A 547 14.63 14.32 -3.23
CA ILE A 547 13.29 14.14 -3.79
C ILE A 547 13.35 14.45 -5.28
N PRO A 548 13.30 13.42 -6.15
CA PRO A 548 13.31 13.60 -7.60
C PRO A 548 12.18 14.50 -8.09
N GLY A 549 12.57 15.58 -8.78
CA GLY A 549 11.67 16.57 -9.37
C GLY A 549 12.21 17.03 -10.72
N SER A 550 11.69 16.45 -11.80
CA SER A 550 12.03 16.79 -13.18
C SER A 550 10.92 16.28 -14.11
N ILE A 551 10.78 16.94 -15.25
CA ILE A 551 9.91 16.46 -16.34
C ILE A 551 10.57 15.32 -17.14
N ASP A 552 11.90 15.16 -17.02
CA ASP A 552 12.69 14.21 -17.81
C ASP A 552 12.51 12.75 -17.36
N ASP A 553 12.15 12.57 -16.08
CA ASP A 553 12.06 11.28 -15.38
C ASP A 553 13.27 10.34 -15.56
N ASN A 554 14.47 10.92 -15.55
CA ASN A 554 15.72 10.23 -15.83
C ASN A 554 16.51 9.83 -14.57
N ILE A 555 15.87 9.78 -13.40
CA ILE A 555 16.51 9.40 -12.14
C ILE A 555 16.25 7.92 -11.86
N ALA A 556 17.33 7.13 -11.78
CA ALA A 556 17.22 5.68 -11.61
C ALA A 556 16.53 5.29 -10.29
N GLY A 557 15.66 4.28 -10.35
CA GLY A 557 15.06 3.64 -9.18
C GLY A 557 13.80 4.32 -8.61
N THR A 558 13.31 5.38 -9.22
CA THR A 558 12.05 6.05 -8.82
C THR A 558 11.53 6.95 -9.94
N THR A 559 10.26 7.37 -9.86
CA THR A 559 9.68 8.40 -10.71
C THR A 559 9.85 9.79 -10.11
N SER A 560 9.80 10.82 -10.96
CA SER A 560 10.04 12.23 -10.63
C SER A 560 8.74 13.04 -10.54
N LEU A 561 8.70 14.01 -9.62
CA LEU A 561 7.65 15.03 -9.64
C LEU A 561 7.76 15.88 -10.91
N GLY A 562 6.63 16.18 -11.55
CA GLY A 562 6.56 17.04 -12.73
C GLY A 562 6.27 16.31 -14.04
N LEU A 563 6.69 15.04 -14.19
CA LEU A 563 6.48 14.26 -15.43
C LEU A 563 5.01 14.26 -15.88
N GLN A 564 4.08 13.86 -15.01
CA GLN A 564 2.67 13.74 -15.38
C GLN A 564 2.05 15.07 -15.81
N SER A 565 2.44 16.18 -15.16
CA SER A 565 1.98 17.51 -15.55
C SER A 565 2.52 17.92 -16.91
N ALA A 566 3.78 17.59 -17.21
CA ALA A 566 4.39 17.83 -18.52
C ALA A 566 3.68 17.01 -19.61
N VAL A 567 3.41 15.73 -19.36
CA VAL A 567 2.65 14.85 -20.27
C VAL A 567 1.25 15.43 -20.54
N ALA A 568 0.53 15.85 -19.50
CA ALA A 568 -0.82 16.42 -19.65
C ALA A 568 -0.81 17.68 -20.53
N LEU A 569 0.14 18.59 -20.29
CA LEU A 569 0.29 19.82 -21.07
C LEU A 569 0.67 19.52 -22.53
N ALA A 570 1.65 18.64 -22.75
CA ALA A 570 2.10 18.25 -24.08
C ALA A 570 0.94 17.63 -24.89
N ASN A 571 0.16 16.74 -24.27
CA ASN A 571 -0.99 16.13 -24.95
C ASN A 571 -2.09 17.12 -25.31
N GLN A 572 -2.36 18.11 -24.48
CA GLN A 572 -3.31 19.17 -24.81
C GLN A 572 -2.88 19.92 -26.08
N SER A 573 -1.59 20.21 -26.22
CA SER A 573 -1.02 20.83 -27.42
C SER A 573 -1.07 19.90 -28.64
N ILE A 574 -0.72 18.62 -28.47
CA ILE A 574 -0.73 17.62 -29.55
C ILE A 574 -2.14 17.40 -30.11
N GLU A 575 -3.17 17.41 -29.26
CA GLU A 575 -4.55 17.21 -29.70
C GLU A 575 -5.01 18.31 -30.67
N SER A 576 -4.53 19.54 -30.46
CA SER A 576 -4.79 20.65 -31.38
C SER A 576 -4.13 20.42 -32.75
N LEU A 577 -2.92 19.84 -32.78
CA LEU A 577 -2.21 19.50 -34.02
C LEU A 577 -2.88 18.35 -34.78
N LYS A 578 -3.44 17.36 -34.08
CA LYS A 578 -4.17 16.25 -34.74
C LYS A 578 -5.36 16.72 -35.55
N ALA A 579 -6.13 17.67 -35.01
CA ALA A 579 -7.27 18.22 -35.71
C ALA A 579 -6.84 18.85 -37.05
N THR A 580 -5.75 19.62 -37.04
CA THR A 580 -5.15 20.19 -38.26
C THR A 580 -4.62 19.11 -39.19
N SER A 581 -3.91 18.12 -38.66
CA SER A 581 -3.37 16.99 -39.42
C SER A 581 -4.46 16.25 -40.20
N ALA A 582 -5.56 15.90 -39.52
CA ALA A 582 -6.69 15.20 -40.13
C ALA A 582 -7.45 16.05 -41.17
N ALA A 583 -7.50 17.37 -40.98
CA ALA A 583 -8.19 18.29 -41.89
C ALA A 583 -7.37 18.60 -43.16
N MET A 584 -6.05 18.72 -43.03
CA MET A 584 -5.15 19.17 -44.11
C MET A 584 -4.30 18.03 -44.71
N GLY A 585 -4.33 16.82 -44.14
CA GLY A 585 -3.49 15.71 -44.55
C GLY A 585 -2.01 15.92 -44.26
N SER A 586 -1.67 16.74 -43.26
CA SER A 586 -0.29 17.09 -42.89
C SER A 586 0.28 16.12 -41.86
N VAL A 587 1.58 15.83 -41.97
CA VAL A 587 2.34 15.05 -40.98
C VAL A 587 3.05 16.02 -40.04
N PHE A 588 2.91 15.84 -38.73
CA PHE A 588 3.61 16.66 -37.74
C PHE A 588 4.63 15.83 -36.96
N PHE A 589 5.86 16.35 -36.90
CA PHE A 589 6.87 15.91 -35.96
C PHE A 589 6.83 16.87 -34.76
N VAL A 590 6.51 16.34 -33.58
CA VAL A 590 6.36 17.13 -32.35
C VAL A 590 7.51 16.78 -31.42
N GLU A 591 8.49 17.69 -31.36
CA GLU A 591 9.56 17.59 -30.38
C GLU A 591 9.04 17.86 -28.97
N VAL A 592 9.39 17.01 -28.01
CA VAL A 592 9.15 17.22 -26.58
C VAL A 592 10.48 17.24 -25.82
N MET A 593 10.48 17.99 -24.72
CA MET A 593 11.62 18.03 -23.80
C MET A 593 11.85 16.66 -23.12
N GLY A 594 12.92 16.54 -22.36
CA GLY A 594 13.27 15.34 -21.59
C GLY A 594 14.78 15.19 -21.32
N ALA A 595 15.59 16.21 -21.60
CA ALA A 595 17.04 16.23 -21.50
C ALA A 595 17.72 15.06 -22.25
N GLY A 596 17.07 14.54 -23.29
CA GLY A 596 17.52 13.38 -24.04
C GLY A 596 17.03 12.02 -23.51
N SER A 597 16.17 11.98 -22.48
CA SER A 597 15.44 10.76 -22.13
C SER A 597 14.13 10.65 -22.90
N GLY A 598 13.85 9.46 -23.43
CA GLY A 598 12.63 9.13 -24.14
C GLY A 598 11.40 8.92 -23.26
N HIS A 599 11.48 9.00 -21.92
CA HIS A 599 10.33 8.73 -21.05
C HIS A 599 9.15 9.68 -21.29
N LEU A 600 9.40 11.00 -21.35
CA LEU A 600 8.35 11.98 -21.63
C LEU A 600 7.78 11.77 -23.04
N ALA A 601 8.63 11.58 -24.04
CA ALA A 601 8.22 11.33 -25.42
C ALA A 601 7.35 10.06 -25.55
N LEU A 602 7.75 8.96 -24.90
CA LEU A 602 7.01 7.71 -24.89
C LEU A 602 5.62 7.86 -24.25
N MET A 603 5.55 8.54 -23.10
CA MET A 603 4.28 8.78 -22.40
C MET A 603 3.35 9.69 -23.21
N CYS A 604 3.89 10.73 -23.85
CA CYS A 604 3.14 11.58 -24.77
C CYS A 604 2.65 10.81 -25.98
N ALA A 605 3.50 10.01 -26.64
CA ALA A 605 3.11 9.20 -27.78
C ALA A 605 1.99 8.21 -27.45
N TYR A 606 2.08 7.55 -26.29
CA TYR A 606 1.05 6.64 -25.82
C TYR A 606 -0.29 7.35 -25.59
N GLN A 607 -0.29 8.45 -24.86
CA GLN A 607 -1.51 9.17 -24.51
C GLN A 607 -2.12 9.90 -25.73
N ALA A 608 -1.28 10.45 -26.60
CA ALA A 608 -1.70 11.01 -27.88
C ALA A 608 -2.06 9.93 -28.91
N ARG A 609 -1.78 8.64 -28.68
CA ARG A 609 -1.92 7.60 -29.73
C ARG A 609 -1.20 8.00 -31.02
N ALA A 610 0.02 8.51 -30.87
CA ALA A 610 0.84 8.96 -31.99
C ALA A 610 1.13 7.79 -32.94
N GLU A 611 1.24 8.11 -34.23
CA GLU A 611 1.55 7.17 -35.31
C GLU A 611 3.03 6.76 -35.33
N GLY A 612 3.90 7.52 -34.65
CA GLY A 612 5.32 7.20 -34.51
C GLY A 612 5.94 7.84 -33.28
N LEU A 613 7.08 7.29 -32.86
CA LEU A 613 7.88 7.78 -31.75
C LEU A 613 9.36 7.66 -32.08
N LEU A 614 10.10 8.76 -31.94
CA LEU A 614 11.55 8.78 -32.04
C LEU A 614 12.13 9.11 -30.66
N VAL A 615 12.99 8.21 -30.16
CA VAL A 615 13.66 8.33 -28.86
C VAL A 615 15.13 7.94 -29.00
N ASN A 616 15.96 8.47 -28.10
CA ASN A 616 17.41 8.25 -28.12
C ASN A 616 17.79 6.83 -27.72
N GLU A 617 16.90 6.15 -27.00
CA GLU A 617 17.08 4.79 -26.50
C GLU A 617 16.75 3.71 -27.53
N HIS A 618 16.23 4.06 -28.72
CA HIS A 618 15.91 3.06 -29.73
C HIS A 618 17.19 2.49 -30.35
N PRO A 619 17.39 1.15 -30.37
CA PRO A 619 18.67 0.54 -30.75
C PRO A 619 19.00 0.66 -32.24
N ASP A 620 17.97 0.74 -33.09
CA ASP A 620 18.09 0.90 -34.55
C ASP A 620 17.02 1.88 -35.06
N PRO A 621 17.25 3.19 -34.94
CA PRO A 621 16.27 4.21 -35.30
C PRO A 621 16.03 4.28 -36.82
N ASP A 622 17.05 4.01 -37.64
CA ASP A 622 16.93 4.08 -39.10
C ASP A 622 15.99 2.97 -39.61
N ALA A 623 16.14 1.72 -39.14
CA ALA A 623 15.23 0.64 -39.47
C ALA A 623 13.79 0.93 -38.97
N TYR A 624 13.64 1.48 -37.77
CA TYR A 624 12.34 1.87 -37.24
C TYR A 624 11.65 2.95 -38.08
N ILE A 625 12.41 3.96 -38.52
CA ILE A 625 11.91 5.01 -39.42
C ILE A 625 11.42 4.38 -40.73
N GLU A 626 12.22 3.50 -41.34
CA GLU A 626 11.87 2.88 -42.63
C GLU A 626 10.67 1.94 -42.54
N GLU A 627 10.68 1.03 -41.57
CA GLU A 627 9.68 -0.04 -41.49
C GLU A 627 8.39 0.43 -40.82
N VAL A 628 8.50 1.19 -39.72
CA VAL A 628 7.36 1.55 -38.88
C VAL A 628 6.80 2.91 -39.30
N ILE A 629 7.61 3.97 -39.28
CA ILE A 629 7.11 5.32 -39.57
C ILE A 629 6.72 5.44 -41.04
N LEU A 630 7.65 5.21 -41.97
CA LEU A 630 7.37 5.30 -43.41
C LEU A 630 6.38 4.23 -43.87
N GLY A 631 6.45 3.01 -43.31
CA GLY A 631 5.46 1.95 -43.56
C GLY A 631 4.04 2.38 -43.17
N THR A 632 3.87 2.97 -41.99
CA THR A 632 2.58 3.49 -41.52
C THR A 632 2.09 4.65 -42.39
N LEU A 633 2.96 5.60 -42.72
CA LEU A 633 2.61 6.74 -43.57
C LEU A 633 2.17 6.28 -44.97
N LYS A 634 2.88 5.34 -45.60
CA LYS A 634 2.50 4.78 -46.91
C LYS A 634 1.09 4.17 -46.92
N GLN A 635 0.66 3.57 -45.82
CA GLN A 635 -0.66 2.95 -45.70
C GLN A 635 -1.77 3.94 -45.32
N THR A 636 -1.43 5.01 -44.60
CA THR A 636 -2.42 5.85 -43.93
C THR A 636 -2.53 7.26 -44.50
N LEU A 637 -1.57 7.72 -45.31
CA LEU A 637 -1.68 8.99 -46.03
C LEU A 637 -2.85 8.94 -47.02
N GLY A 638 -3.67 9.99 -47.02
CA GLY A 638 -4.89 10.08 -47.84
C GLY A 638 -6.12 9.38 -47.24
N VAL A 639 -6.00 8.68 -46.11
CA VAL A 639 -7.15 8.15 -45.38
C VAL A 639 -7.92 9.30 -44.72
N ARG A 640 -9.23 9.38 -44.98
CA ARG A 640 -10.08 10.47 -44.48
C ARG A 640 -10.12 10.50 -42.95
N ASN A 641 -10.01 11.69 -42.37
CA ASN A 641 -10.03 11.96 -40.92
C ASN A 641 -8.91 11.26 -40.13
N LYS A 642 -7.82 10.83 -40.79
CA LYS A 642 -6.66 10.25 -40.14
C LYS A 642 -5.63 11.34 -39.86
N SER A 643 -5.18 11.45 -38.61
CA SER A 643 -4.02 12.28 -38.23
C SER A 643 -2.72 11.49 -38.34
N HIS A 644 -1.62 12.21 -38.46
CA HIS A 644 -0.25 11.70 -38.54
C HIS A 644 0.65 12.52 -37.64
N ILE A 645 0.74 12.10 -36.39
CA ILE A 645 1.60 12.72 -35.37
C ILE A 645 2.73 11.76 -35.04
N ILE A 646 3.95 12.27 -35.11
CA ILE A 646 5.17 11.58 -34.70
C ILE A 646 5.77 12.38 -33.55
N ILE A 647 5.93 11.75 -32.39
CA ILE A 647 6.56 12.40 -31.23
C ILE A 647 8.06 12.16 -31.30
N VAL A 648 8.84 13.20 -31.04
CA VAL A 648 10.31 13.17 -31.09
C VAL A 648 10.85 13.62 -29.74
N ALA A 649 11.73 12.84 -29.12
CA ALA A 649 12.45 13.29 -27.95
C ALA A 649 13.47 14.39 -28.35
N GLU A 650 13.68 15.39 -27.51
CA GLU A 650 14.77 16.34 -27.73
C GLU A 650 16.12 15.62 -27.80
N ARG A 651 17.07 16.19 -28.56
CA ARG A 651 18.42 15.65 -28.76
C ARG A 651 18.46 14.30 -29.48
N THR A 652 17.40 13.93 -30.20
CA THR A 652 17.44 12.78 -31.10
C THR A 652 18.36 13.05 -32.28
N PRO A 653 19.42 12.23 -32.47
CA PRO A 653 20.45 12.51 -33.47
C PRO A 653 19.99 12.26 -34.91
N HIS A 654 18.82 11.66 -35.09
CA HIS A 654 18.20 11.31 -36.38
C HIS A 654 17.03 12.25 -36.74
N GLN A 655 17.08 13.51 -36.26
CA GLN A 655 16.07 14.55 -36.51
C GLN A 655 16.07 15.07 -37.95
#